data_AF-A0A937C9E2-F1
#
_entry.id   AF-A0A937C9E2-F1
#
_cell.length_a   1.000
_cell.length_b   1.000
_cell.length_c   1.000
_cell.angle_alpha   90.00
_cell.angle_beta   90.00
_cell.angle_gamma   90.00
#
_symmetry.space_group_name_H-M   'P 1'
#
loop_
_entity.id
_entity.type
_entity.pdbx_description
1 polymer ?
#
loop_
_entity_poly.entity_id
_entity_poly.type
_entity_poly.pdbx_seq_one_letter_code
_entity_poly.pdbx_strand_id
1 'polypeptide(L)'
;MKKLIFTILALFFAFISFAQVGIGTTTPNSTLDVRGSVATNYRSFTASTSASATDNLLVFTGSSAATLTLPTAVGCDGRTYMIKNASTTGPTPVVTIATTSAQTIDGAGSWTLTSANETITLISNGANWNISAQSLPGGSGVNWTQNGNSLASQKTIGTISNHSLPFITNNTEKMRLTNTGNLGVGTSTFNATYPEKLLVDAGTTTSVNAIVGKGSIDSYLQLNIQNNSAGTSASSDVVATANNGSETTNYVDMGINGGSYTGGVMGAANDAYLYSIGQNLLIATGTAAKSLVFMTGGTTQSTNERMRIDGNGKLGLGTNTIPKAGIGSAKFAIEGADGSTSGPHMQFTTSADNYPLMQFMPWQHDFQYIPFDAYFDGASWKSGTTTGGNFVLAKESGKFLWYYGNTNTQGGAITWSPGVTLNNAGKVGIGTSTFNATNPEKLLVDAGTTTSVNAIVGKGSIDSYLQLNIQNNSAGTSASSDVVATANNGSETTNYVDMGINGGNYSGGVMGGSNDSYLYNMGQNFLIAAGTAAKSLVFMTGGTSQATNERVRIDGSGNMGIGTNAPTQKLDVSGNLRLSGAFMPGNAAGTSGYFLQSNGAGVAPSWVDASTYMGTVAWMQGGNGVSSIQKIGTTSNYDLPVITNNIERMRVTNAGNVGIGTSSFNATNPEKFVVDAGTTSSVNAIVGKGSIDSYLQLNIQNNSAGANSSSDVVATANNGSETTNFIDMGINGGSNTSGVMGTANDGYLYNVGQNLLIGTGSASKSLVFMTGGTTQATNERMRIDGNGNVGIGNNSPTSTLHVTGSTAHSITTKTATYTATASDYTILCNNTSGAITINLPAAAGCTGRVYVIKKISGASNNVVIDGNASETIDGVTTRTLTLQYESAAIQSNGSNWFVISNL
;
A
#
# COMPACT_ATOMS: atom_id res chain seq x y z
N MET A 1 98.37 -77.24 -37.30
CA MET A 1 98.87 -78.04 -36.15
C MET A 1 99.00 -77.07 -34.98
N LYS A 2 98.35 -77.17 -33.82
CA LYS A 2 97.49 -78.13 -33.11
C LYS A 2 96.50 -77.26 -32.31
N LYS A 3 95.20 -77.54 -32.39
CA LYS A 3 94.37 -78.09 -31.29
C LYS A 3 94.45 -77.23 -30.02
N LEU A 4 93.42 -76.45 -29.68
CA LEU A 4 92.12 -76.92 -29.17
C LEU A 4 92.32 -77.84 -27.96
N ILE A 5 91.85 -77.36 -26.81
CA ILE A 5 91.65 -78.00 -25.50
C ILE A 5 92.41 -77.24 -24.40
N PHE A 6 91.83 -76.11 -24.01
CA PHE A 6 91.44 -75.88 -22.61
C PHE A 6 90.19 -75.00 -22.60
N THR A 7 89.12 -75.59 -23.09
CA THR A 7 87.80 -75.44 -22.46
C THR A 7 87.95 -75.98 -21.04
N ILE A 8 87.35 -75.30 -20.04
CA ILE A 8 87.24 -75.65 -18.61
C ILE A 8 88.32 -75.01 -17.69
N LEU A 9 88.24 -73.69 -17.56
CA LEU A 9 88.08 -73.02 -16.26
C LEU A 9 87.23 -71.76 -16.55
N ALA A 10 85.90 -71.90 -16.57
CA ALA A 10 85.04 -71.48 -15.47
C ALA A 10 85.19 -69.97 -15.20
N LEU A 11 84.35 -69.15 -15.84
CA LEU A 11 83.10 -68.61 -15.25
C LEU A 11 83.37 -67.43 -14.30
N PHE A 12 82.52 -66.39 -14.38
CA PHE A 12 82.54 -65.08 -13.70
C PHE A 12 83.39 -64.03 -14.44
N PHE A 13 82.89 -62.98 -15.10
CA PHE A 13 81.74 -62.09 -14.93
C PHE A 13 81.46 -61.46 -16.33
N ALA A 14 80.27 -61.51 -16.91
CA ALA A 14 79.21 -60.51 -16.78
C ALA A 14 79.72 -59.05 -16.64
N PHE A 15 79.39 -58.22 -17.64
CA PHE A 15 79.20 -56.75 -17.63
C PHE A 15 79.93 -56.05 -18.79
N ILE A 16 79.16 -55.71 -19.82
CA ILE A 16 79.45 -54.54 -20.66
C ILE A 16 79.09 -53.34 -19.79
N SER A 17 80.05 -52.83 -19.01
CA SER A 17 79.88 -51.55 -18.32
C SER A 17 80.38 -50.44 -19.23
N PHE A 18 79.50 -49.49 -19.57
CA PHE A 18 79.92 -48.16 -20.02
C PHE A 18 80.69 -47.52 -18.85
N ALA A 19 82.02 -47.61 -18.86
CA ALA A 19 82.82 -47.00 -17.82
C ALA A 19 82.77 -45.47 -18.03
N GLN A 20 81.97 -44.79 -17.20
CA GLN A 20 82.18 -43.37 -16.95
C GLN A 20 83.60 -43.20 -16.39
N VAL A 21 84.39 -42.31 -16.99
CA VAL A 21 85.76 -42.05 -16.56
C VAL A 21 85.73 -40.94 -15.51
N GLY A 22 85.87 -41.31 -14.24
CA GLY A 22 86.05 -40.38 -13.13
C GLY A 22 87.53 -40.13 -12.85
N ILE A 23 87.98 -38.88 -12.92
CA ILE A 23 89.32 -38.48 -12.47
C ILE A 23 89.14 -37.62 -11.21
N GLY A 24 89.60 -38.12 -10.07
CA GLY A 24 89.38 -37.48 -8.76
C GLY A 24 88.01 -37.79 -8.13
N THR A 25 87.23 -38.72 -8.68
CA THR A 25 85.98 -39.21 -8.09
C THR A 25 85.69 -40.66 -8.43
N THR A 26 85.14 -41.41 -7.48
CA THR A 26 84.71 -42.81 -7.66
C THR A 26 83.24 -42.92 -8.09
N THR A 27 82.50 -41.80 -8.13
CA THR A 27 81.12 -41.72 -8.62
C THR A 27 81.02 -40.60 -9.67
N PRO A 28 81.59 -40.80 -10.88
CA PRO A 28 81.49 -39.82 -11.94
C PRO A 28 80.02 -39.59 -12.33
N ASN A 29 79.57 -38.34 -12.31
CA ASN A 29 78.18 -38.01 -12.64
C ASN A 29 77.93 -37.88 -14.16
N SER A 30 79.00 -37.93 -14.96
CA SER A 30 79.00 -37.84 -16.41
C SER A 30 79.96 -38.86 -17.00
N THR A 31 79.85 -39.14 -18.29
CA THR A 31 80.74 -40.08 -19.01
C THR A 31 82.23 -39.71 -18.89
N LEU A 32 82.54 -38.43 -18.69
CA LEU A 32 83.84 -37.92 -18.19
C LEU A 32 83.54 -36.92 -17.06
N ASP A 33 83.96 -37.20 -15.83
CA ASP A 33 83.83 -36.30 -14.67
C ASP A 33 85.23 -36.05 -14.08
N VAL A 34 85.71 -34.81 -14.19
CA VAL A 34 87.02 -34.40 -13.66
C VAL A 34 86.79 -33.42 -12.50
N ARG A 35 87.02 -33.89 -11.27
CA ARG A 35 86.89 -33.06 -10.06
C ARG A 35 88.21 -32.37 -9.73
N GLY A 36 88.51 -31.33 -10.49
CA GLY A 36 89.73 -30.53 -10.44
C GLY A 36 89.82 -29.64 -11.69
N SER A 37 90.89 -28.85 -11.81
CA SER A 37 91.11 -28.08 -13.04
C SER A 37 91.46 -29.00 -14.21
N VAL A 38 90.79 -28.79 -15.34
CA VAL A 38 91.14 -29.44 -16.62
C VAL A 38 92.09 -28.50 -17.36
N ALA A 39 93.33 -28.94 -17.57
CA ALA A 39 94.27 -28.23 -18.43
C ALA A 39 93.91 -28.53 -19.90
N THR A 40 93.40 -27.53 -20.61
CA THR A 40 93.20 -27.59 -22.06
C THR A 40 94.30 -26.81 -22.77
N ASN A 41 94.49 -27.09 -24.05
CA ASN A 41 95.55 -26.45 -24.82
C ASN A 41 95.26 -24.95 -25.04
N TYR A 42 96.23 -24.11 -24.66
CA TYR A 42 96.20 -22.65 -24.85
C TYR A 42 97.18 -22.26 -25.97
N ARG A 43 96.70 -21.47 -26.94
CA ARG A 43 97.55 -20.97 -28.03
C ARG A 43 97.31 -19.49 -28.28
N SER A 44 98.37 -18.70 -28.17
CA SER A 44 98.38 -17.30 -28.60
C SER A 44 98.83 -17.16 -30.05
N PHE A 45 98.27 -16.18 -30.78
CA PHE A 45 98.69 -15.85 -32.15
C PHE A 45 98.61 -14.34 -32.42
N THR A 46 99.43 -13.85 -33.35
CA THR A 46 99.60 -12.42 -33.64
C THR A 46 99.37 -12.04 -35.11
N ALA A 47 99.20 -13.03 -36.00
CA ALA A 47 98.89 -12.87 -37.42
C ALA A 47 97.93 -13.97 -37.90
N SER A 48 97.35 -13.83 -39.10
CA SER A 48 96.37 -14.79 -39.63
C SER A 48 96.88 -16.23 -39.58
N THR A 49 96.05 -17.14 -39.07
CA THR A 49 96.42 -18.55 -38.84
C THR A 49 95.19 -19.45 -38.90
N SER A 50 95.38 -20.77 -38.80
CA SER A 50 94.29 -21.75 -38.73
C SER A 50 94.23 -22.44 -37.37
N ALA A 51 93.03 -22.69 -36.85
CA ALA A 51 92.84 -23.49 -35.64
C ALA A 51 93.16 -24.97 -35.91
N SER A 52 93.89 -25.58 -34.99
CA SER A 52 94.28 -27.00 -35.03
C SER A 52 93.28 -27.87 -34.28
N ALA A 53 93.23 -29.15 -34.62
CA ALA A 53 92.43 -30.15 -33.90
C ALA A 53 92.83 -30.30 -32.41
N THR A 54 94.02 -29.83 -32.03
CA THR A 54 94.52 -29.84 -30.65
C THR A 54 94.29 -28.54 -29.89
N ASP A 55 93.79 -27.47 -30.51
CA ASP A 55 93.56 -26.20 -29.83
C ASP A 55 92.24 -26.24 -29.02
N ASN A 56 92.14 -25.41 -27.97
CA ASN A 56 90.90 -25.19 -27.25
C ASN A 56 90.66 -23.71 -26.98
N LEU A 57 91.64 -23.03 -26.38
CA LEU A 57 91.60 -21.57 -26.18
C LEU A 57 92.61 -20.89 -27.11
N LEU A 58 92.10 -20.09 -28.04
CA LEU A 58 92.88 -19.30 -28.98
C LEU A 58 92.77 -17.81 -28.64
N VAL A 59 93.91 -17.18 -28.38
CA VAL A 59 93.95 -15.76 -28.00
C VAL A 59 94.74 -14.96 -29.02
N PHE A 60 94.09 -13.97 -29.61
CA PHE A 60 94.73 -13.04 -30.52
C PHE A 60 95.32 -11.86 -29.75
N THR A 61 96.60 -11.56 -30.01
CA THR A 61 97.32 -10.41 -29.40
C THR A 61 98.06 -9.58 -30.44
N GLY A 62 97.69 -9.68 -31.72
CA GLY A 62 98.33 -8.92 -32.79
C GLY A 62 97.94 -7.45 -32.81
N SER A 63 98.78 -6.61 -33.40
CA SER A 63 98.57 -5.16 -33.54
C SER A 63 97.91 -4.75 -34.87
N SER A 64 97.62 -5.71 -35.75
CA SER A 64 96.99 -5.50 -37.07
C SER A 64 95.88 -6.53 -37.28
N ALA A 65 94.87 -6.23 -38.10
CA ALA A 65 93.74 -7.15 -38.32
C ALA A 65 94.22 -8.51 -38.83
N ALA A 66 93.58 -9.59 -38.37
CA ALA A 66 93.98 -10.95 -38.69
C ALA A 66 92.77 -11.88 -38.83
N THR A 67 92.96 -12.96 -39.57
CA THR A 67 91.95 -14.00 -39.78
C THR A 67 92.35 -15.29 -39.07
N LEU A 68 91.50 -15.78 -38.17
CA LEU A 68 91.58 -17.13 -37.64
C LEU A 68 90.66 -18.04 -38.45
N THR A 69 91.24 -18.98 -39.19
CA THR A 69 90.48 -19.92 -40.02
C THR A 69 90.19 -21.20 -39.24
N LEU A 70 88.93 -21.57 -39.09
CA LEU A 70 88.52 -22.80 -38.43
C LEU A 70 88.70 -24.01 -39.35
N PRO A 71 89.04 -25.20 -38.80
CA PRO A 71 89.02 -26.43 -39.58
C PRO A 71 87.59 -26.78 -39.99
N THR A 72 87.43 -27.77 -40.89
CA THR A 72 86.11 -28.23 -41.30
C THR A 72 85.29 -28.66 -40.09
N ALA A 73 84.06 -28.14 -39.97
CA ALA A 73 83.11 -28.57 -38.94
C ALA A 73 82.67 -30.02 -39.16
N VAL A 74 82.71 -30.50 -40.42
CA VAL A 74 82.31 -31.86 -40.80
C VAL A 74 83.21 -32.92 -40.17
N GLY A 75 82.59 -33.85 -39.43
CA GLY A 75 83.28 -34.97 -38.77
C GLY A 75 83.94 -34.62 -37.42
N CYS A 76 83.70 -33.43 -36.86
CA CYS A 76 84.18 -33.05 -35.52
C CYS A 76 83.07 -32.53 -34.59
N ASP A 77 81.92 -33.20 -34.60
CA ASP A 77 80.78 -32.96 -33.70
C ASP A 77 81.19 -32.72 -32.24
N GLY A 78 80.70 -31.63 -31.65
CA GLY A 78 80.95 -31.24 -30.27
C GLY A 78 82.30 -30.57 -30.01
N ARG A 79 83.18 -30.44 -31.02
CA ARG A 79 84.46 -29.74 -30.84
C ARG A 79 84.23 -28.26 -30.53
N THR A 80 84.90 -27.76 -29.50
CA THR A 80 84.74 -26.38 -29.02
C THR A 80 86.05 -25.60 -29.13
N TYR A 81 85.94 -24.38 -29.65
CA TYR A 81 87.00 -23.36 -29.63
C TYR A 81 86.52 -22.11 -28.92
N MET A 82 87.31 -21.65 -27.94
CA MET A 82 87.14 -20.35 -27.31
C MET A 82 88.13 -19.38 -27.94
N ILE A 83 87.63 -18.26 -28.45
CA ILE A 83 88.43 -17.26 -29.17
C ILE A 83 88.28 -15.92 -28.48
N LYS A 84 89.41 -15.27 -28.18
CA LYS A 84 89.45 -13.95 -27.54
C LYS A 84 90.27 -12.97 -28.37
N ASN A 85 89.75 -11.77 -28.55
CA ASN A 85 90.55 -10.62 -28.99
C ASN A 85 91.15 -9.93 -27.76
N ALA A 86 92.42 -10.19 -27.47
CA ALA A 86 93.15 -9.60 -26.36
C ALA A 86 94.16 -8.53 -26.82
N SER A 87 93.98 -7.97 -28.01
CA SER A 87 94.84 -6.89 -28.50
C SER A 87 94.76 -5.66 -27.59
N THR A 88 95.92 -5.17 -27.18
CA THR A 88 96.07 -4.02 -26.26
C THR A 88 96.37 -2.71 -26.98
N THR A 89 96.52 -2.75 -28.31
CA THR A 89 96.73 -1.56 -29.15
C THR A 89 95.39 -0.90 -29.50
N GLY A 90 95.30 0.42 -29.36
CA GLY A 90 94.14 1.21 -29.81
C GLY A 90 94.40 1.85 -31.19
N PRO A 91 93.46 1.79 -32.15
CA PRO A 91 92.18 1.07 -32.14
C PRO A 91 92.36 -0.45 -32.17
N THR A 92 91.45 -1.19 -31.51
CA THR A 92 91.53 -2.65 -31.40
C THR A 92 91.46 -3.28 -32.79
N PRO A 93 92.49 -4.03 -33.23
CA PRO A 93 92.46 -4.71 -34.52
C PRO A 93 91.36 -5.76 -34.56
N VAL A 94 90.63 -5.82 -35.67
CA VAL A 94 89.54 -6.79 -35.85
C VAL A 94 90.12 -8.18 -36.07
N VAL A 95 89.63 -9.15 -35.30
CA VAL A 95 89.86 -10.57 -35.57
C VAL A 95 88.67 -11.12 -36.32
N THR A 96 88.91 -11.58 -37.54
CA THR A 96 87.89 -12.26 -38.34
C THR A 96 88.04 -13.76 -38.16
N ILE A 97 87.00 -14.42 -37.70
CA ILE A 97 86.94 -15.87 -37.57
C ILE A 97 86.23 -16.38 -38.83
N ALA A 98 86.97 -17.07 -39.68
CA ALA A 98 86.49 -17.57 -40.96
C ALA A 98 86.34 -19.10 -40.90
N THR A 99 85.42 -19.65 -41.69
CA THR A 99 85.27 -21.09 -41.88
C THR A 99 86.07 -21.58 -43.09
N THR A 100 86.16 -22.89 -43.28
CA THR A 100 86.67 -23.50 -44.51
C THR A 100 85.49 -24.01 -45.35
N SER A 101 85.56 -23.89 -46.68
CA SER A 101 84.45 -24.22 -47.61
C SER A 101 83.19 -23.37 -47.39
N ALA A 102 82.03 -23.82 -47.92
CA ALA A 102 80.73 -23.16 -47.78
C ALA A 102 80.08 -23.33 -46.38
N GLN A 103 80.88 -23.54 -45.33
CA GLN A 103 80.39 -23.68 -43.95
C GLN A 103 80.10 -22.32 -43.32
N THR A 104 79.24 -22.30 -42.32
CA THR A 104 78.84 -21.08 -41.61
C THR A 104 79.12 -21.13 -40.12
N ILE A 105 79.20 -19.95 -39.50
CA ILE A 105 79.11 -19.70 -38.07
C ILE A 105 77.71 -19.13 -37.81
N ASP A 106 76.78 -19.92 -37.26
CA ASP A 106 75.36 -19.56 -37.09
C ASP A 106 74.73 -18.91 -38.34
N GLY A 107 74.97 -19.49 -39.52
CA GLY A 107 74.46 -19.00 -40.79
C GLY A 107 75.30 -17.90 -41.47
N ALA A 108 76.34 -17.37 -40.83
CA ALA A 108 77.25 -16.38 -41.41
C ALA A 108 78.56 -17.00 -41.95
N GLY A 109 79.12 -16.48 -43.05
CA GLY A 109 80.38 -17.00 -43.62
C GLY A 109 81.65 -16.70 -42.79
N SER A 110 81.56 -15.74 -41.88
CA SER A 110 82.59 -15.41 -40.89
C SER A 110 81.98 -14.65 -39.72
N TRP A 111 82.72 -14.52 -38.63
CA TRP A 111 82.36 -13.70 -37.46
C TRP A 111 83.50 -12.76 -37.10
N THR A 112 83.22 -11.56 -36.61
CA THR A 112 84.26 -10.60 -36.24
C THR A 112 84.24 -10.29 -34.75
N LEU A 113 85.42 -10.16 -34.16
CA LEU A 113 85.61 -9.60 -32.82
C LEU A 113 86.24 -8.23 -32.98
N THR A 114 85.47 -7.19 -32.66
CA THR A 114 85.78 -5.78 -32.98
C THR A 114 86.22 -4.98 -31.77
N SER A 115 85.94 -5.47 -30.56
CA SER A 115 86.28 -4.79 -29.31
C SER A 115 87.40 -5.50 -28.54
N ALA A 116 88.25 -4.74 -27.85
CA ALA A 116 89.24 -5.32 -26.94
C ALA A 116 88.56 -6.11 -25.82
N ASN A 117 89.09 -7.29 -25.51
CA ASN A 117 88.55 -8.26 -24.56
C ASN A 117 87.23 -8.93 -24.95
N GLU A 118 86.75 -8.72 -26.18
CA GLU A 118 85.63 -9.47 -26.71
C GLU A 118 85.97 -10.97 -26.82
N THR A 119 85.03 -11.82 -26.41
CA THR A 119 85.20 -13.29 -26.44
C THR A 119 84.02 -13.95 -27.13
N ILE A 120 84.31 -15.06 -27.79
CA ILE A 120 83.31 -15.93 -28.41
C ILE A 120 83.70 -17.39 -28.20
N THR A 121 82.70 -18.25 -27.98
CA THR A 121 82.88 -19.70 -27.89
C THR A 121 82.06 -20.38 -28.99
N LEU A 122 82.76 -21.11 -29.85
CA LEU A 122 82.20 -21.78 -31.01
C LEU A 122 82.20 -23.29 -30.79
N ILE A 123 81.10 -23.95 -31.14
CA ILE A 123 80.96 -25.41 -31.08
C ILE A 123 80.53 -25.96 -32.43
N SER A 124 81.19 -27.03 -32.89
CA SER A 124 80.82 -27.73 -34.14
C SER A 124 79.62 -28.64 -33.91
N ASN A 125 78.69 -28.66 -34.86
CA ASN A 125 77.56 -29.61 -34.90
C ASN A 125 77.70 -30.67 -36.03
N GLY A 126 78.91 -30.87 -36.55
CA GLY A 126 79.18 -31.86 -37.59
C GLY A 126 78.85 -31.42 -39.01
N ALA A 127 78.30 -30.21 -39.18
CA ALA A 127 78.10 -29.60 -40.49
C ALA A 127 78.64 -28.16 -40.55
N ASN A 128 78.36 -27.36 -39.51
CA ASN A 128 78.69 -25.95 -39.36
C ASN A 128 79.23 -25.65 -37.95
N TRP A 129 79.74 -24.44 -37.76
CA TRP A 129 80.08 -23.90 -36.45
C TRP A 129 78.87 -23.12 -35.89
N ASN A 130 78.60 -23.24 -34.60
CA ASN A 130 77.56 -22.46 -33.93
C ASN A 130 78.14 -21.68 -32.75
N ILE A 131 77.56 -20.53 -32.43
CA ILE A 131 77.98 -19.70 -31.30
C ILE A 131 77.25 -20.21 -30.06
N SER A 132 78.01 -20.69 -29.08
CA SER A 132 77.48 -21.15 -27.80
C SER A 132 77.45 -20.04 -26.75
N ALA A 133 78.37 -19.06 -26.85
CA ALA A 133 78.42 -17.89 -25.99
C ALA A 133 79.22 -16.76 -26.65
N GLN A 134 78.79 -15.51 -26.44
CA GLN A 134 79.55 -14.30 -26.76
C GLN A 134 79.47 -13.33 -25.57
N SER A 135 80.57 -12.61 -25.28
CA SER A 135 80.59 -11.58 -24.25
C SER A 135 81.25 -10.30 -24.75
N LEU A 136 80.55 -9.16 -24.60
CA LEU A 136 81.02 -7.79 -24.87
C LEU A 136 81.39 -7.08 -23.55
N PRO A 137 82.34 -6.11 -23.52
CA PRO A 137 82.65 -5.32 -22.31
C PRO A 137 81.47 -4.41 -21.91
N GLY A 138 81.20 -4.23 -20.61
CA GLY A 138 80.06 -3.43 -20.12
C GLY A 138 80.20 -1.91 -20.38
N GLY A 139 79.15 -1.26 -20.95
CA GLY A 139 79.04 0.21 -21.03
C GLY A 139 78.58 0.89 -22.35
N SER A 140 77.85 0.25 -23.29
CA SER A 140 77.66 0.80 -24.66
C SER A 140 76.32 1.51 -25.05
N GLY A 141 75.43 1.90 -24.13
CA GLY A 141 74.50 3.04 -24.34
C GLY A 141 73.26 2.96 -25.28
N VAL A 142 72.50 1.86 -25.38
CA VAL A 142 71.36 1.74 -26.35
C VAL A 142 69.91 1.67 -25.79
N ASN A 143 69.66 1.65 -24.47
CA ASN A 143 68.29 1.49 -23.90
C ASN A 143 67.92 2.54 -22.83
N TRP A 144 66.63 2.93 -22.71
CA TRP A 144 66.10 3.67 -21.54
C TRP A 144 66.10 2.73 -20.32
N THR A 145 66.75 3.13 -19.23
CA THR A 145 66.93 2.28 -18.06
C THR A 145 65.77 2.39 -17.06
N GLN A 146 65.44 1.27 -16.42
CA GLN A 146 64.57 1.25 -15.25
C GLN A 146 65.28 2.04 -14.14
N ASN A 147 64.62 3.04 -13.57
CA ASN A 147 65.15 4.08 -12.64
C ASN A 147 65.70 5.37 -13.29
N GLY A 148 65.55 5.53 -14.60
CA GLY A 148 65.77 6.80 -15.28
C GLY A 148 67.23 7.02 -15.73
N ASN A 149 67.40 7.92 -16.69
CA ASN A 149 68.71 8.25 -17.25
C ASN A 149 69.19 9.61 -16.70
N SER A 150 70.48 9.74 -16.39
CA SER A 150 71.12 11.02 -16.04
C SER A 150 71.94 11.50 -17.25
N LEU A 151 71.65 12.69 -17.79
CA LEU A 151 72.13 13.14 -19.10
C LEU A 151 72.47 14.64 -19.13
N ALA A 152 73.41 15.03 -19.99
CA ALA A 152 73.84 16.42 -20.22
C ALA A 152 73.10 17.14 -21.39
N SER A 153 72.19 16.46 -22.09
CA SER A 153 71.34 17.02 -23.14
C SER A 153 69.96 16.34 -23.17
N GLN A 154 68.97 17.00 -23.76
CA GLN A 154 67.59 16.53 -23.78
C GLN A 154 67.46 15.22 -24.57
N LYS A 155 66.95 14.17 -23.91
CA LYS A 155 66.54 12.92 -24.56
C LYS A 155 65.03 12.94 -24.73
N THR A 156 64.56 12.72 -25.95
CA THR A 156 63.13 12.68 -26.26
C THR A 156 62.58 11.26 -26.11
N ILE A 157 61.33 11.16 -25.65
CA ILE A 157 60.49 9.96 -25.69
C ILE A 157 59.27 10.31 -26.55
N GLY A 158 59.04 9.56 -27.63
CA GLY A 158 57.92 9.86 -28.53
C GLY A 158 57.98 9.13 -29.87
N THR A 159 56.92 9.29 -30.65
CA THR A 159 56.81 8.89 -32.05
C THR A 159 57.19 10.08 -32.93
N ILE A 160 58.07 9.87 -33.93
CA ILE A 160 58.44 10.90 -34.93
C ILE A 160 57.60 10.79 -36.23
N SER A 161 56.70 9.81 -36.28
CA SER A 161 55.73 9.61 -37.36
C SER A 161 54.33 10.08 -36.93
N ASN A 162 53.35 10.07 -37.84
CA ASN A 162 51.97 10.52 -37.57
C ASN A 162 51.14 9.54 -36.71
N HIS A 163 51.76 8.96 -35.68
CA HIS A 163 51.15 7.99 -34.78
C HIS A 163 51.11 8.56 -33.37
N SER A 164 50.06 8.20 -32.62
CA SER A 164 49.92 8.57 -31.22
C SER A 164 51.00 7.90 -30.36
N LEU A 165 51.34 8.52 -29.23
CA LEU A 165 52.24 7.97 -28.21
C LEU A 165 51.42 7.41 -27.04
N PRO A 166 51.22 6.08 -26.95
CA PRO A 166 50.55 5.45 -25.83
C PRO A 166 51.53 5.17 -24.68
N PHE A 167 51.09 5.38 -23.45
CA PHE A 167 51.74 4.89 -22.23
C PHE A 167 50.95 3.68 -21.72
N ILE A 168 51.59 2.51 -21.74
CA ILE A 168 50.97 1.21 -21.48
C ILE A 168 51.56 0.60 -20.20
N THR A 169 50.69 0.10 -19.34
CA THR A 169 51.05 -0.70 -18.14
C THR A 169 50.07 -1.85 -18.01
N ASN A 170 50.57 -3.03 -17.62
CA ASN A 170 49.79 -4.27 -17.59
C ASN A 170 49.03 -4.54 -18.91
N ASN A 171 49.72 -4.34 -20.04
CA ASN A 171 49.18 -4.49 -21.39
C ASN A 171 47.93 -3.63 -21.72
N THR A 172 47.66 -2.59 -20.93
CA THR A 172 46.53 -1.67 -21.14
C THR A 172 47.05 -0.23 -21.25
N GLU A 173 46.54 0.53 -22.21
CA GLU A 173 46.86 1.94 -22.33
C GLU A 173 46.22 2.76 -21.20
N LYS A 174 47.01 3.64 -20.56
CA LYS A 174 46.55 4.49 -19.46
C LYS A 174 46.62 5.98 -19.79
N MET A 175 47.46 6.36 -20.73
CA MET A 175 47.61 7.75 -21.18
C MET A 175 48.00 7.76 -22.65
N ARG A 176 47.45 8.69 -23.41
CA ARG A 176 47.74 8.88 -24.84
C ARG A 176 48.04 10.34 -25.13
N LEU A 177 49.16 10.61 -25.79
CA LEU A 177 49.28 11.84 -26.57
C LEU A 177 48.96 11.53 -28.04
N THR A 178 47.87 12.08 -28.55
CA THR A 178 47.47 11.90 -29.95
C THR A 178 48.38 12.68 -30.90
N ASN A 179 48.42 12.27 -32.17
CA ASN A 179 49.18 12.97 -33.22
C ASN A 179 48.69 14.41 -33.50
N THR A 180 47.47 14.76 -33.09
CA THR A 180 46.89 16.12 -33.19
C THR A 180 47.09 16.95 -31.91
N GLY A 181 47.81 16.43 -30.91
CA GLY A 181 48.18 17.16 -29.70
C GLY A 181 47.14 17.16 -28.59
N ASN A 182 46.15 16.26 -28.63
CA ASN A 182 45.21 16.05 -27.53
C ASN A 182 45.78 15.01 -26.56
N LEU A 183 45.71 15.31 -25.26
CA LEU A 183 46.18 14.43 -24.19
C LEU A 183 44.98 13.73 -23.54
N GLY A 184 45.00 12.40 -23.56
CA GLY A 184 43.99 11.56 -22.90
C GLY A 184 44.62 10.83 -21.71
N VAL A 185 43.94 10.84 -20.57
CA VAL A 185 44.29 10.06 -19.38
C VAL A 185 43.09 9.19 -19.04
N GLY A 186 43.28 7.87 -18.98
CA GLY A 186 42.20 6.90 -18.77
C GLY A 186 41.36 6.57 -20.02
N THR A 187 41.52 7.31 -21.11
CA THR A 187 40.82 7.08 -22.39
C THR A 187 41.71 7.31 -23.60
N SER A 188 41.31 6.71 -24.72
CA SER A 188 41.92 6.83 -26.04
C SER A 188 41.02 7.49 -27.08
N THR A 189 39.80 7.87 -26.68
CA THR A 189 38.70 8.29 -27.56
C THR A 189 38.32 9.73 -27.20
N PHE A 190 38.25 10.62 -28.20
CA PHE A 190 37.95 12.04 -28.05
C PHE A 190 36.72 12.41 -28.86
N ASN A 191 36.08 13.53 -28.55
CA ASN A 191 34.97 14.04 -29.35
C ASN A 191 35.45 14.40 -30.77
N ALA A 192 34.69 13.98 -31.79
CA ALA A 192 35.04 14.16 -33.19
C ALA A 192 34.81 15.58 -33.73
N THR A 193 33.84 16.31 -33.16
CA THR A 193 33.45 17.66 -33.60
C THR A 193 34.13 18.74 -32.78
N TYR A 194 34.26 18.53 -31.47
CA TYR A 194 34.88 19.47 -30.53
C TYR A 194 35.93 18.73 -29.68
N PRO A 195 37.09 18.39 -30.25
CA PRO A 195 38.06 17.54 -29.58
C PRO A 195 38.63 18.20 -28.33
N GLU A 196 38.56 17.49 -27.20
CA GLU A 196 39.10 17.93 -25.93
C GLU A 196 40.63 17.99 -25.99
N LYS A 197 41.23 19.10 -25.56
CA LYS A 197 42.69 19.24 -25.50
C LYS A 197 43.31 18.43 -24.37
N LEU A 198 42.61 18.35 -23.25
CA LEU A 198 42.91 17.46 -22.14
C LEU A 198 41.62 16.74 -21.76
N LEU A 199 41.61 15.42 -21.91
CA LEU A 199 40.50 14.57 -21.48
C LEU A 199 40.98 13.64 -20.37
N VAL A 200 40.38 13.77 -19.20
CA VAL A 200 40.60 12.88 -18.06
C VAL A 200 39.33 12.06 -17.88
N ASP A 201 39.38 10.80 -18.28
CA ASP A 201 38.29 9.85 -18.12
C ASP A 201 38.54 8.99 -16.87
N ALA A 202 37.69 9.16 -15.88
CA ALA A 202 37.78 8.42 -14.62
C ALA A 202 37.32 6.95 -14.74
N GLY A 203 36.69 6.56 -15.86
CA GLY A 203 36.12 5.24 -16.09
C GLY A 203 35.11 4.83 -15.00
N THR A 204 35.07 3.54 -14.67
CA THR A 204 34.18 2.96 -13.63
C THR A 204 34.81 2.96 -12.22
N THR A 205 35.83 3.79 -11.98
CA THR A 205 36.53 3.79 -10.69
C THR A 205 35.67 4.42 -9.57
N THR A 206 35.86 3.99 -8.32
CA THR A 206 35.18 4.57 -7.15
C THR A 206 35.81 5.90 -6.69
N SER A 207 36.82 6.40 -7.40
CA SER A 207 37.47 7.67 -7.09
C SER A 207 36.67 8.82 -7.71
N VAL A 208 36.28 9.79 -6.88
CA VAL A 208 35.28 10.82 -7.22
C VAL A 208 35.87 12.08 -7.86
N ASN A 209 37.20 12.24 -7.90
CA ASN A 209 37.84 13.50 -8.34
C ASN A 209 38.64 13.32 -9.63
N ALA A 210 38.32 14.14 -10.65
CA ALA A 210 39.10 14.23 -11.88
C ALA A 210 40.31 15.20 -11.74
N ILE A 211 40.16 16.30 -10.99
CA ILE A 211 41.23 17.29 -10.73
C ILE A 211 41.20 17.67 -9.24
N VAL A 212 42.36 17.72 -8.58
CA VAL A 212 42.50 18.19 -7.19
C VAL A 212 43.58 19.28 -7.11
N GLY A 213 43.19 20.51 -6.75
CA GLY A 213 44.11 21.60 -6.41
C GLY A 213 44.35 21.67 -4.90
N LYS A 214 45.60 21.81 -4.46
CA LYS A 214 45.96 22.02 -3.04
C LYS A 214 46.94 23.18 -2.91
N GLY A 215 46.69 24.08 -1.95
CA GLY A 215 47.54 25.21 -1.63
C GLY A 215 47.52 25.45 -0.12
N SER A 216 48.68 25.78 0.45
CA SER A 216 48.85 26.08 1.87
C SER A 216 49.62 27.39 2.01
N ILE A 217 49.10 28.44 1.38
CA ILE A 217 49.71 29.79 1.33
C ILE A 217 48.70 30.81 1.85
N ASP A 218 49.20 31.89 2.45
CA ASP A 218 48.39 33.04 2.90
C ASP A 218 48.11 33.98 1.71
N SER A 219 47.52 33.39 0.66
CA SER A 219 47.14 34.02 -0.60
C SER A 219 46.20 33.08 -1.37
N TYR A 220 45.99 33.30 -2.67
CA TYR A 220 45.00 32.56 -3.46
C TYR A 220 45.60 31.29 -4.10
N LEU A 221 44.96 30.14 -3.88
CA LEU A 221 44.97 29.02 -4.83
C LEU A 221 43.86 29.28 -5.83
N GLN A 222 44.20 29.51 -7.10
CA GLN A 222 43.24 29.98 -8.10
C GLN A 222 43.24 29.09 -9.36
N LEU A 223 42.05 28.90 -9.93
CA LEU A 223 41.87 28.45 -11.31
C LEU A 223 41.41 29.66 -12.13
N ASN A 224 42.27 30.16 -13.01
CA ASN A 224 41.93 31.28 -13.89
C ASN A 224 41.35 30.75 -15.20
N ILE A 225 40.10 31.11 -15.48
CA ILE A 225 39.43 30.82 -16.75
C ILE A 225 39.16 32.17 -17.41
N GLN A 226 39.79 32.41 -18.55
CA GLN A 226 39.62 33.63 -19.32
C GLN A 226 39.55 33.29 -20.79
N ASN A 227 38.49 33.78 -21.44
CA ASN A 227 38.41 33.87 -22.87
C ASN A 227 38.96 35.23 -23.32
N ASN A 228 40.11 35.22 -23.99
CA ASN A 228 40.78 36.44 -24.46
C ASN A 228 40.16 37.01 -25.75
N SER A 229 39.15 36.35 -26.33
CA SER A 229 38.47 36.84 -27.52
C SER A 229 37.63 38.08 -27.20
N ALA A 230 37.74 39.12 -28.03
CA ALA A 230 36.85 40.29 -27.99
C ALA A 230 35.58 40.10 -28.85
N GLY A 231 35.31 38.87 -29.32
CA GLY A 231 34.15 38.56 -30.16
C GLY A 231 32.82 38.78 -29.44
N THR A 232 31.76 38.99 -30.21
CA THR A 232 30.40 39.29 -29.72
C THR A 232 29.72 38.13 -28.98
N SER A 233 30.29 36.93 -29.05
CA SER A 233 29.83 35.73 -28.35
C SER A 233 30.86 35.21 -27.35
N ALA A 234 31.85 36.02 -26.96
CA ALA A 234 32.89 35.60 -26.04
C ALA A 234 32.39 35.64 -24.59
N SER A 235 32.49 34.50 -23.91
CA SER A 235 32.23 34.31 -22.49
C SER A 235 33.30 33.39 -21.88
N SER A 236 33.48 33.47 -20.56
CA SER A 236 34.35 32.60 -19.78
C SER A 236 33.51 31.80 -18.81
N ASP A 237 33.40 30.50 -19.06
CA ASP A 237 32.34 29.69 -18.47
C ASP A 237 32.87 28.42 -17.79
N VAL A 238 32.16 28.01 -16.75
CA VAL A 238 32.23 26.68 -16.17
C VAL A 238 30.88 26.01 -16.39
N VAL A 239 30.86 25.03 -17.30
CA VAL A 239 29.65 24.31 -17.69
C VAL A 239 29.67 22.91 -17.09
N ALA A 240 28.59 22.53 -16.42
CA ALA A 240 28.37 21.17 -15.96
C ALA A 240 27.11 20.60 -16.62
N THR A 241 27.24 19.45 -17.28
CA THR A 241 26.16 18.76 -17.98
C THR A 241 25.68 17.55 -17.16
N ALA A 242 24.39 17.23 -17.27
CA ALA A 242 23.88 15.97 -16.75
C ALA A 242 24.39 14.78 -17.59
N ASN A 243 24.23 13.55 -17.09
CA ASN A 243 24.57 12.34 -17.84
C ASN A 243 23.77 12.17 -19.16
N ASN A 244 22.67 12.92 -19.31
CA ASN A 244 21.86 13.05 -20.53
C ASN A 244 21.85 14.49 -21.07
N GLY A 245 22.90 15.28 -20.78
CA GLY A 245 23.04 16.67 -21.21
C GLY A 245 24.15 16.90 -22.22
N SER A 246 24.17 18.11 -22.76
CA SER A 246 25.17 18.66 -23.69
C SER A 246 25.43 20.14 -23.35
N GLU A 247 26.34 20.79 -24.06
CA GLU A 247 26.60 22.24 -23.96
C GLU A 247 25.41 23.11 -24.40
N THR A 248 24.29 22.49 -24.81
CA THR A 248 23.07 23.17 -25.26
C THR A 248 21.80 22.64 -24.60
N THR A 249 21.84 21.54 -23.84
CA THR A 249 20.67 20.92 -23.19
C THR A 249 21.04 20.33 -21.83
N ASN A 250 20.16 20.45 -20.83
CA ASN A 250 20.36 19.87 -19.48
C ASN A 250 21.73 20.22 -18.85
N TYR A 251 22.07 21.51 -18.82
CA TYR A 251 23.29 22.01 -18.22
C TYR A 251 23.03 23.16 -17.22
N VAL A 252 24.02 23.36 -16.36
CA VAL A 252 24.19 24.57 -15.57
C VAL A 252 25.46 25.27 -16.02
N ASP A 253 25.37 26.59 -16.16
CA ASP A 253 26.44 27.47 -16.59
C ASP A 253 26.66 28.56 -15.56
N MET A 254 27.92 28.68 -15.14
CA MET A 254 28.41 29.78 -14.35
C MET A 254 29.44 30.52 -15.19
N GLY A 255 29.11 31.75 -15.55
CA GLY A 255 29.89 32.50 -16.53
C GLY A 255 29.86 33.99 -16.33
N ILE A 256 30.70 34.65 -17.11
CA ILE A 256 30.70 36.10 -17.28
C ILE A 256 30.85 36.44 -18.75
N ASN A 257 30.00 37.34 -19.22
CA ASN A 257 30.04 37.84 -20.58
C ASN A 257 31.27 38.73 -20.81
N GLY A 258 31.91 38.58 -21.97
CA GLY A 258 33.00 39.46 -22.39
C GLY A 258 32.57 40.91 -22.61
N GLY A 259 33.54 41.82 -22.67
CA GLY A 259 33.30 43.26 -22.74
C GLY A 259 32.56 43.78 -23.99
N SER A 260 32.45 42.95 -25.04
CA SER A 260 31.74 43.26 -26.28
C SER A 260 30.55 42.32 -26.54
N TYR A 261 30.09 41.58 -25.52
CA TYR A 261 29.08 40.54 -25.70
C TYR A 261 27.72 41.11 -26.12
N THR A 262 27.13 40.51 -27.15
CA THR A 262 25.78 40.80 -27.66
C THR A 262 25.00 39.53 -28.03
N GLY A 263 25.53 38.34 -27.68
CA GLY A 263 25.03 37.03 -28.08
C GLY A 263 23.69 36.59 -27.47
N GLY A 264 23.11 37.37 -26.54
CA GLY A 264 21.72 37.23 -26.11
C GLY A 264 21.37 36.02 -25.24
N VAL A 265 22.34 35.24 -24.74
CA VAL A 265 22.05 34.05 -23.92
C VAL A 265 21.63 34.41 -22.49
N MET A 266 22.28 35.38 -21.84
CA MET A 266 21.86 35.97 -20.56
C MET A 266 22.65 37.26 -20.27
N GLY A 267 21.98 38.34 -19.85
CA GLY A 267 22.64 39.60 -19.48
C GLY A 267 23.24 40.39 -20.67
N ALA A 268 23.87 41.51 -20.35
CA ALA A 268 24.62 42.38 -21.23
C ALA A 268 26.15 42.15 -21.09
N ALA A 269 26.96 42.98 -21.74
CA ALA A 269 28.41 42.95 -21.62
C ALA A 269 28.87 43.13 -20.16
N ASN A 270 29.79 42.27 -19.72
CA ASN A 270 30.30 42.19 -18.34
C ASN A 270 29.31 41.71 -17.26
N ASP A 271 28.11 41.27 -17.65
CA ASP A 271 27.21 40.64 -16.68
C ASP A 271 27.72 39.24 -16.31
N ALA A 272 27.81 38.99 -15.01
CA ALA A 272 28.03 37.67 -14.45
C ALA A 272 26.68 36.97 -14.24
N TYR A 273 26.64 35.67 -14.47
CA TYR A 273 25.42 34.89 -14.39
C TYR A 273 25.64 33.49 -13.81
N LEU A 274 24.56 32.98 -13.23
CA LEU A 274 24.38 31.56 -12.92
C LEU A 274 23.06 31.16 -13.57
N TYR A 275 23.12 30.27 -14.56
CA TYR A 275 22.00 29.93 -15.41
C TYR A 275 21.83 28.43 -15.55
N SER A 276 20.57 27.96 -15.63
CA SER A 276 20.25 26.56 -15.89
C SER A 276 19.20 26.45 -16.99
N ILE A 277 19.47 25.58 -17.97
CA ILE A 277 18.51 25.16 -19.01
C ILE A 277 17.95 23.75 -18.70
N GLY A 278 18.13 23.28 -17.47
CA GLY A 278 17.55 22.02 -16.98
C GLY A 278 16.17 22.21 -16.35
N GLN A 279 15.95 21.54 -15.21
CA GLN A 279 14.74 21.68 -14.39
C GLN A 279 14.85 22.92 -13.46
N ASN A 280 14.61 22.77 -12.16
CA ASN A 280 14.71 23.86 -11.20
C ASN A 280 16.17 24.15 -10.82
N LEU A 281 16.55 25.44 -10.77
CA LEU A 281 17.78 25.89 -10.11
C LEU A 281 17.54 26.04 -8.60
N LEU A 282 18.07 25.12 -7.80
CA LEU A 282 17.98 25.20 -6.34
C LEU A 282 19.14 26.03 -5.77
N ILE A 283 18.84 27.19 -5.16
CA ILE A 283 19.80 28.03 -4.42
C ILE A 283 19.40 28.03 -2.95
N ALA A 284 20.22 27.42 -2.08
CA ALA A 284 19.90 27.26 -0.66
C ALA A 284 21.15 27.27 0.23
N THR A 285 20.93 27.53 1.52
CA THR A 285 21.91 27.25 2.58
C THR A 285 21.46 26.00 3.35
N GLY A 286 22.35 25.00 3.44
CA GLY A 286 22.07 23.74 4.15
C GLY A 286 22.29 23.82 5.66
N THR A 287 22.82 24.93 6.16
CA THR A 287 23.06 25.14 7.59
C THR A 287 21.79 25.71 8.24
N ALA A 288 21.27 25.01 9.26
CA ALA A 288 20.10 25.45 10.00
C ALA A 288 20.26 26.90 10.50
N ALA A 289 19.17 27.67 10.48
CA ALA A 289 19.10 29.05 10.94
C ALA A 289 19.94 30.08 10.15
N LYS A 290 20.41 29.76 8.93
CA LYS A 290 21.10 30.71 8.04
C LYS A 290 20.16 31.26 6.96
N SER A 291 20.46 32.48 6.51
CA SER A 291 19.60 33.23 5.58
C SER A 291 20.10 33.12 4.14
N LEU A 292 19.17 33.10 3.19
CA LEU A 292 19.45 33.49 1.80
C LEU A 292 19.33 35.01 1.70
N VAL A 293 20.37 35.69 1.22
CA VAL A 293 20.47 37.15 1.24
C VAL A 293 20.81 37.68 -0.15
N PHE A 294 20.02 38.65 -0.62
CA PHE A 294 20.27 39.37 -1.86
C PHE A 294 20.73 40.79 -1.53
N MET A 295 21.89 41.15 -2.08
CA MET A 295 22.59 42.40 -1.80
C MET A 295 22.84 43.22 -3.07
N THR A 296 22.87 44.53 -2.93
CA THR A 296 23.24 45.48 -4.00
C THR A 296 24.06 46.62 -3.41
N GLY A 297 25.11 47.09 -4.10
CA GLY A 297 25.82 48.33 -3.74
C GLY A 297 27.07 48.20 -2.87
N GLY A 298 27.57 46.98 -2.60
CA GLY A 298 28.84 46.77 -1.90
C GLY A 298 28.96 45.39 -1.23
N THR A 299 30.09 45.14 -0.55
CA THR A 299 30.41 43.87 0.12
C THR A 299 29.95 43.80 1.57
N THR A 300 29.54 44.93 2.18
CA THR A 300 29.06 44.98 3.56
C THR A 300 27.57 44.66 3.64
N GLN A 301 27.20 43.52 4.24
CA GLN A 301 25.80 43.06 4.31
C GLN A 301 24.85 44.04 5.01
N SER A 302 25.25 44.59 6.16
CA SER A 302 24.35 45.37 7.03
C SER A 302 23.74 46.62 6.37
N THR A 303 24.39 47.17 5.34
CA THR A 303 23.94 48.38 4.63
C THR A 303 23.46 48.10 3.20
N ASN A 304 23.80 46.93 2.63
CA ASN A 304 23.56 46.61 1.22
C ASN A 304 22.53 45.49 1.00
N GLU A 305 22.00 44.89 2.08
CA GLU A 305 20.89 43.94 2.03
C GLU A 305 19.60 44.62 1.55
N ARG A 306 18.87 43.97 0.63
CA ARG A 306 17.58 44.46 0.11
C ARG A 306 16.46 43.46 0.34
N MET A 307 16.79 42.17 0.26
CA MET A 307 15.87 41.07 0.45
C MET A 307 16.57 39.93 1.19
N ARG A 308 15.85 39.30 2.12
CA ARG A 308 16.30 38.08 2.77
C ARG A 308 15.18 37.07 2.93
N ILE A 309 15.54 35.79 2.88
CA ILE A 309 14.77 34.71 3.50
C ILE A 309 15.59 34.26 4.70
N ASP A 310 15.07 34.49 5.91
CA ASP A 310 15.78 34.10 7.13
C ASP A 310 15.75 32.58 7.36
N GLY A 311 16.57 32.11 8.30
CA GLY A 311 16.68 30.68 8.61
C GLY A 311 15.43 30.05 9.25
N ASN A 312 14.38 30.83 9.49
CA ASN A 312 13.07 30.36 9.95
C ASN A 312 12.00 30.46 8.83
N GLY A 313 12.41 30.75 7.59
CA GLY A 313 11.53 30.86 6.44
C GLY A 313 10.75 32.18 6.35
N LYS A 314 11.20 33.23 7.02
CA LYS A 314 10.56 34.56 6.96
C LYS A 314 11.19 35.42 5.86
N LEU A 315 10.35 36.16 5.13
CA LEU A 315 10.75 37.08 4.06
C LEU A 315 10.79 38.52 4.58
N GLY A 316 11.92 39.20 4.37
CA GLY A 316 12.11 40.60 4.72
C GLY A 316 12.44 41.44 3.50
N LEU A 317 11.74 42.55 3.33
CA LEU A 317 12.02 43.59 2.34
C LEU A 317 12.39 44.88 3.06
N GLY A 318 13.57 45.43 2.76
CA GLY A 318 14.08 46.64 3.41
C GLY A 318 14.50 46.45 4.88
N THR A 319 14.48 45.21 5.40
CA THR A 319 14.83 44.91 6.79
C THR A 319 15.73 43.68 6.93
N ASN A 320 16.68 43.76 7.86
CA ASN A 320 17.57 42.66 8.20
C ASN A 320 17.10 41.85 9.43
N THR A 321 15.98 42.20 10.07
CA THR A 321 15.40 41.49 11.23
C THR A 321 13.92 41.23 11.00
N ILE A 322 13.45 39.99 11.16
CA ILE A 322 12.04 39.63 10.89
C ILE A 322 11.42 38.90 12.09
N PRO A 323 10.43 39.51 12.78
CA PRO A 323 9.92 40.87 12.58
C PRO A 323 10.93 41.94 13.03
N LYS A 324 10.73 43.19 12.57
CA LYS A 324 11.65 44.31 12.83
C LYS A 324 11.91 44.47 14.33
N ALA A 325 13.18 44.50 14.70
CA ALA A 325 13.64 44.65 16.09
C ALA A 325 13.08 43.58 17.07
N GLY A 326 12.59 42.44 16.56
CA GLY A 326 12.04 41.36 17.38
C GLY A 326 10.62 41.59 17.92
N ILE A 327 9.93 42.66 17.53
CA ILE A 327 8.58 42.98 18.00
C ILE A 327 7.53 42.45 17.03
N GLY A 328 6.58 41.64 17.52
CA GLY A 328 5.48 41.08 16.72
C GLY A 328 5.72 39.64 16.25
N SER A 329 5.05 39.20 15.18
CA SER A 329 5.10 37.80 14.71
C SER A 329 5.00 37.66 13.18
N ALA A 330 5.61 38.56 12.43
CA ALA A 330 5.50 38.57 10.97
C ALA A 330 6.31 37.45 10.27
N LYS A 331 5.72 36.80 9.26
CA LYS A 331 6.45 35.98 8.26
C LYS A 331 6.90 36.80 7.05
N PHE A 332 6.23 37.92 6.80
CA PHE A 332 6.57 38.88 5.78
C PHE A 332 6.64 40.26 6.44
N ALA A 333 7.81 40.89 6.41
CA ALA A 333 8.01 42.23 6.97
C ALA A 333 8.46 43.21 5.88
N ILE A 334 7.76 44.32 5.79
CA ILE A 334 8.12 45.50 5.00
C ILE A 334 8.48 46.61 5.99
N GLU A 335 9.64 47.24 5.81
CA GLU A 335 10.09 48.35 6.64
C GLU A 335 10.16 49.63 5.81
N GLY A 336 9.69 50.75 6.39
CA GLY A 336 9.76 52.09 5.82
C GLY A 336 9.77 53.15 6.93
N ALA A 337 10.02 54.41 6.59
CA ALA A 337 10.11 55.51 7.56
C ALA A 337 8.71 56.03 8.00
N ASP A 338 8.57 56.38 9.27
CA ASP A 338 7.34 56.97 9.85
C ASP A 338 7.03 58.36 9.26
N GLY A 339 5.75 58.65 9.00
CA GLY A 339 5.30 59.93 8.41
C GLY A 339 5.82 60.21 7.00
N SER A 340 6.25 59.18 6.26
CA SER A 340 6.94 59.32 4.97
C SER A 340 6.09 58.85 3.78
N THR A 341 6.20 59.58 2.66
CA THR A 341 5.69 59.14 1.35
C THR A 341 6.36 57.85 0.86
N SER A 342 7.58 57.57 1.34
CA SER A 342 8.33 56.33 1.08
C SER A 342 8.03 55.23 2.11
N GLY A 343 6.98 55.39 2.93
CA GLY A 343 6.59 54.48 4.01
C GLY A 343 6.44 53.01 3.58
N PRO A 344 6.13 52.08 4.51
CA PRO A 344 5.97 50.65 4.23
C PRO A 344 4.63 50.38 3.51
N HIS A 345 4.39 51.11 2.42
CA HIS A 345 3.17 51.07 1.65
C HIS A 345 3.14 49.80 0.82
N MET A 346 1.95 49.25 0.69
CA MET A 346 1.67 48.21 -0.30
C MET A 346 0.73 48.81 -1.33
N GLN A 347 1.12 48.72 -2.59
CA GLN A 347 0.36 49.26 -3.71
C GLN A 347 0.00 48.12 -4.65
N PHE A 348 -1.25 48.14 -5.11
CA PHE A 348 -1.76 47.17 -6.08
C PHE A 348 -2.19 47.90 -7.34
N THR A 349 -1.54 47.57 -8.45
CA THR A 349 -1.86 48.03 -9.80
C THR A 349 -2.15 46.83 -10.70
N THR A 350 -2.58 47.08 -11.92
CA THR A 350 -2.71 46.03 -12.94
C THR A 350 -1.82 46.36 -14.14
N SER A 351 -1.59 45.40 -15.03
CA SER A 351 -0.83 45.66 -16.26
C SER A 351 -1.51 46.64 -17.22
N ALA A 352 -2.83 46.89 -17.04
CA ALA A 352 -3.61 47.80 -17.87
C ALA A 352 -3.88 49.17 -17.20
N ASP A 353 -3.60 49.31 -15.89
CA ASP A 353 -3.90 50.52 -15.11
C ASP A 353 -2.73 50.92 -14.21
N ASN A 354 -2.22 52.13 -14.43
CA ASN A 354 -1.15 52.73 -13.66
C ASN A 354 -1.65 53.48 -12.41
N TYR A 355 -2.97 53.68 -12.26
CA TYR A 355 -3.59 54.23 -11.07
C TYR A 355 -3.83 53.09 -10.05
N PRO A 356 -3.42 53.25 -8.78
CA PRO A 356 -3.64 52.21 -7.79
C PRO A 356 -5.13 51.92 -7.56
N LEU A 357 -5.50 50.64 -7.65
CA LEU A 357 -6.82 50.15 -7.26
C LEU A 357 -6.99 50.15 -5.74
N MET A 358 -5.87 49.91 -5.04
CA MET A 358 -5.81 49.85 -3.59
C MET A 358 -4.41 50.22 -3.13
N GLN A 359 -4.36 50.91 -1.99
CA GLN A 359 -3.14 51.19 -1.26
C GLN A 359 -3.35 50.87 0.21
N PHE A 360 -2.43 50.14 0.84
CA PHE A 360 -2.36 50.12 2.29
C PHE A 360 -1.40 51.22 2.73
N MET A 361 -1.94 52.22 3.45
CA MET A 361 -1.21 53.42 3.83
C MET A 361 -1.16 53.58 5.36
N PRO A 362 -0.27 52.85 6.04
CA PRO A 362 0.07 53.10 7.44
C PRO A 362 1.00 54.33 7.51
N TRP A 363 0.44 55.53 7.44
CA TRP A 363 1.21 56.78 7.34
C TRP A 363 1.93 57.17 8.64
N GLN A 364 1.16 57.28 9.73
CA GLN A 364 1.67 57.48 11.10
C GLN A 364 0.64 56.96 12.10
N HIS A 365 0.98 56.95 13.38
CA HIS A 365 0.01 56.63 14.44
C HIS A 365 -1.24 57.51 14.33
N ASP A 366 -2.43 56.92 14.46
CA ASP A 366 -3.72 57.61 14.37
C ASP A 366 -4.07 58.26 13.03
N PHE A 367 -3.33 57.93 11.97
CA PHE A 367 -3.64 58.25 10.57
C PHE A 367 -3.30 57.04 9.70
N GLN A 368 -4.21 56.09 9.71
CA GLN A 368 -4.07 54.80 9.01
C GLN A 368 -5.24 54.63 8.07
N TYR A 369 -4.94 54.25 6.83
CA TYR A 369 -5.93 54.27 5.77
C TYR A 369 -5.91 52.99 4.93
N ILE A 370 -7.12 52.56 4.60
CA ILE A 370 -7.39 51.52 3.61
C ILE A 370 -8.37 52.12 2.59
N PRO A 371 -7.86 52.83 1.58
CA PRO A 371 -8.64 53.28 0.44
C PRO A 371 -9.03 52.15 -0.52
N PHE A 372 -10.23 52.27 -1.06
CA PHE A 372 -10.75 51.47 -2.16
C PHE A 372 -11.04 52.41 -3.32
N ASP A 373 -10.54 52.07 -4.50
CA ASP A 373 -10.61 52.91 -5.70
C ASP A 373 -10.06 54.32 -5.46
N ALA A 374 -9.09 54.43 -4.55
CA ALA A 374 -8.43 55.66 -4.17
C ALA A 374 -6.99 55.37 -3.73
N TYR A 375 -6.16 56.39 -3.78
CA TYR A 375 -4.76 56.32 -3.34
C TYR A 375 -4.25 57.68 -2.93
N PHE A 376 -3.17 57.69 -2.17
CA PHE A 376 -2.44 58.89 -1.80
C PHE A 376 -1.20 59.01 -2.68
N ASP A 377 -1.11 60.11 -3.42
CA ASP A 377 0.00 60.39 -4.35
C ASP A 377 1.22 61.04 -3.68
N GLY A 378 1.16 61.26 -2.36
CA GLY A 378 2.15 61.99 -1.60
C GLY A 378 1.72 63.40 -1.19
N ALA A 379 0.62 63.93 -1.76
CA ALA A 379 0.11 65.26 -1.45
C ALA A 379 -1.39 65.28 -1.13
N SER A 380 -2.22 64.49 -1.81
CA SER A 380 -3.67 64.48 -1.62
C SER A 380 -4.31 63.13 -1.98
N TRP A 381 -5.51 62.88 -1.48
CA TRP A 381 -6.31 61.73 -1.87
C TRP A 381 -6.79 61.86 -3.32
N LYS A 382 -6.42 60.87 -4.13
CA LYS A 382 -6.77 60.77 -5.54
C LYS A 382 -7.72 59.60 -5.76
N SER A 383 -8.66 59.79 -6.69
CA SER A 383 -9.47 58.68 -7.18
C SER A 383 -8.64 57.79 -8.11
N GLY A 384 -8.74 56.48 -7.90
CA GLY A 384 -8.24 55.45 -8.79
C GLY A 384 -9.26 55.03 -9.85
N THR A 385 -10.50 55.57 -9.82
CA THR A 385 -11.61 55.09 -10.65
C THR A 385 -12.29 56.17 -11.50
N THR A 386 -13.01 55.73 -12.53
CA THR A 386 -13.90 56.53 -13.37
C THR A 386 -15.39 56.29 -13.07
N THR A 387 -15.74 55.34 -12.20
CA THR A 387 -17.12 55.02 -11.77
C THR A 387 -17.15 54.38 -10.38
N GLY A 388 -18.30 54.37 -9.69
CA GLY A 388 -18.48 53.60 -8.45
C GLY A 388 -18.14 54.32 -7.13
N GLY A 389 -17.54 55.51 -7.20
CA GLY A 389 -17.18 56.29 -6.02
C GLY A 389 -15.92 55.78 -5.33
N ASN A 390 -15.59 56.39 -4.20
CA ASN A 390 -14.36 56.17 -3.46
C ASN A 390 -14.73 55.92 -2.01
N PHE A 391 -14.03 55.00 -1.38
CA PHE A 391 -14.28 54.63 0.01
C PHE A 391 -12.98 54.55 0.77
N VAL A 392 -12.99 55.03 2.01
CA VAL A 392 -11.86 54.92 2.91
C VAL A 392 -12.34 54.42 4.26
N LEU A 393 -11.68 53.38 4.75
CA LEU A 393 -11.66 53.06 6.17
C LEU A 393 -10.47 53.78 6.80
N ALA A 394 -10.76 54.66 7.76
CA ALA A 394 -9.74 55.48 8.40
C ALA A 394 -9.82 55.46 9.92
N LYS A 395 -8.64 55.53 10.53
CA LYS A 395 -8.46 56.05 11.89
C LYS A 395 -7.92 57.47 11.77
N GLU A 396 -8.66 58.47 12.28
CA GLU A 396 -8.24 59.89 12.30
C GLU A 396 -8.62 60.55 13.63
N SER A 397 -7.68 61.24 14.29
CA SER A 397 -7.94 62.14 15.42
C SER A 397 -8.92 61.57 16.47
N GLY A 398 -8.69 60.33 16.91
CA GLY A 398 -9.53 59.65 17.92
C GLY A 398 -10.89 59.14 17.43
N LYS A 399 -11.17 59.18 16.12
CA LYS A 399 -12.40 58.66 15.50
C LYS A 399 -12.07 57.50 14.57
N PHE A 400 -12.95 56.51 14.56
CA PHE A 400 -12.97 55.49 13.50
C PHE A 400 -14.05 55.88 12.51
N LEU A 401 -13.67 55.97 11.24
CA LEU A 401 -14.40 56.70 10.23
C LEU A 401 -14.55 55.88 8.96
N TRP A 402 -15.78 55.87 8.45
CA TRP A 402 -16.10 55.32 7.14
C TRP A 402 -16.50 56.49 6.26
N TYR A 403 -15.58 56.85 5.38
CA TYR A 403 -15.80 57.95 4.44
C TYR A 403 -16.24 57.41 3.10
N TYR A 404 -17.11 58.19 2.45
CA TYR A 404 -17.46 58.00 1.05
C TYR A 404 -17.27 59.32 0.30
N GLY A 405 -16.90 59.22 -0.96
CA GLY A 405 -16.75 60.36 -1.86
C GLY A 405 -17.14 59.95 -3.28
N ASN A 406 -17.85 60.82 -3.99
CA ASN A 406 -18.40 60.50 -5.31
C ASN A 406 -17.57 61.08 -6.47
N THR A 407 -16.26 61.31 -6.28
CA THR A 407 -15.37 61.77 -7.37
C THR A 407 -15.02 60.61 -8.29
N ASN A 408 -15.53 60.61 -9.52
CA ASN A 408 -15.35 59.52 -10.50
C ASN A 408 -14.38 59.93 -11.62
N THR A 409 -13.21 60.45 -11.27
CA THR A 409 -12.20 60.90 -12.24
C THR A 409 -10.83 60.46 -11.78
N GLN A 410 -10.18 59.55 -12.52
CA GLN A 410 -8.83 59.05 -12.19
C GLN A 410 -7.82 60.18 -12.00
N GLY A 411 -7.06 60.14 -10.91
CA GLY A 411 -6.15 61.19 -10.48
C GLY A 411 -6.84 62.46 -9.94
N GLY A 412 -8.17 62.52 -9.93
CA GLY A 412 -8.97 63.63 -9.41
C GLY A 412 -9.02 63.66 -7.88
N ALA A 413 -9.12 64.87 -7.30
CA ALA A 413 -9.17 65.06 -5.85
C ALA A 413 -10.51 64.60 -5.24
N ILE A 414 -10.46 63.87 -4.13
CA ILE A 414 -11.65 63.35 -3.44
C ILE A 414 -12.12 64.32 -2.34
N THR A 415 -13.43 64.59 -2.27
CA THR A 415 -14.07 65.24 -1.11
C THR A 415 -14.82 64.19 -0.30
N TRP A 416 -14.50 64.09 0.99
CA TRP A 416 -15.03 63.06 1.88
C TRP A 416 -16.28 63.52 2.64
N SER A 417 -17.29 62.65 2.67
CA SER A 417 -18.48 62.78 3.53
C SER A 417 -18.50 61.68 4.58
N PRO A 418 -18.92 61.96 5.82
CA PRO A 418 -19.00 60.96 6.87
C PRO A 418 -20.21 60.05 6.64
N GLY A 419 -19.97 58.76 6.42
CA GLY A 419 -21.03 57.74 6.41
C GLY A 419 -21.32 57.26 7.84
N VAL A 420 -20.30 56.70 8.48
CA VAL A 420 -20.36 56.22 9.87
C VAL A 420 -19.24 56.87 10.67
N THR A 421 -19.59 57.44 11.82
CA THR A 421 -18.64 58.02 12.78
C THR A 421 -18.77 57.33 14.14
N LEU A 422 -17.66 56.76 14.62
CA LEU A 422 -17.50 56.33 16.01
C LEU A 422 -16.49 57.26 16.71
N ASN A 423 -16.95 57.99 17.73
CA ASN A 423 -16.09 58.89 18.51
C ASN A 423 -15.56 58.25 19.81
N ASN A 424 -14.65 58.94 20.49
CA ASN A 424 -14.02 58.49 21.74
C ASN A 424 -14.97 58.44 22.97
N ALA A 425 -16.19 59.00 22.87
CA ALA A 425 -17.25 58.87 23.87
C ALA A 425 -18.18 57.67 23.59
N GLY A 426 -17.90 56.88 22.55
CA GLY A 426 -18.68 55.72 22.14
C GLY A 426 -20.04 56.08 21.53
N LYS A 427 -20.19 57.28 20.97
CA LYS A 427 -21.40 57.67 20.22
C LYS A 427 -21.26 57.26 18.76
N VAL A 428 -22.36 56.79 18.18
CA VAL A 428 -22.44 56.39 16.77
C VAL A 428 -23.36 57.35 16.03
N GLY A 429 -22.82 58.03 15.02
CA GLY A 429 -23.58 58.84 14.07
C GLY A 429 -23.63 58.15 12.72
N ILE A 430 -24.83 58.02 12.15
CA ILE A 430 -25.07 57.56 10.78
C ILE A 430 -25.63 58.73 9.99
N GLY A 431 -24.91 59.16 8.95
CA GLY A 431 -25.25 60.34 8.16
C GLY A 431 -24.95 61.69 8.85
N THR A 432 -24.42 61.68 10.08
CA THR A 432 -24.06 62.88 10.84
C THR A 432 -22.85 62.66 11.75
N SER A 433 -22.22 63.76 12.14
CA SER A 433 -21.19 63.83 13.19
C SER A 433 -21.58 64.76 14.36
N THR A 434 -22.79 65.32 14.32
CA THR A 434 -23.35 66.24 15.33
C THR A 434 -24.42 65.52 16.18
N PHE A 435 -24.50 65.83 17.47
CA PHE A 435 -25.43 65.21 18.45
C PHE A 435 -26.11 66.29 19.30
N ASN A 436 -27.29 66.02 19.88
CA ASN A 436 -27.99 66.96 20.77
C ASN A 436 -27.18 67.25 22.04
N ALA A 437 -27.18 68.51 22.48
CA ALA A 437 -26.40 68.97 23.63
C ALA A 437 -27.10 68.81 24.99
N THR A 438 -28.43 68.82 25.04
CA THR A 438 -29.23 68.79 26.29
C THR A 438 -29.75 67.40 26.61
N ASN A 439 -30.22 66.67 25.59
CA ASN A 439 -30.68 65.28 25.69
C ASN A 439 -29.90 64.43 24.67
N PRO A 440 -28.63 64.08 24.96
CA PRO A 440 -27.73 63.52 23.96
C PRO A 440 -28.09 62.10 23.52
N GLU A 441 -28.07 61.86 22.21
CA GLU A 441 -28.31 60.54 21.62
C GLU A 441 -27.06 59.65 21.69
N LYS A 442 -27.25 58.36 21.99
CA LYS A 442 -26.19 57.33 21.92
C LYS A 442 -25.98 56.81 20.49
N LEU A 443 -27.09 56.64 19.77
CA LEU A 443 -27.16 56.33 18.35
C LEU A 443 -28.09 57.37 17.71
N LEU A 444 -27.57 58.12 16.75
CA LEU A 444 -28.34 59.08 15.98
C LEU A 444 -28.34 58.66 14.51
N VAL A 445 -29.54 58.46 13.98
CA VAL A 445 -29.78 58.26 12.55
C VAL A 445 -30.47 59.53 12.06
N ASP A 446 -29.73 60.37 11.34
CA ASP A 446 -30.25 61.59 10.75
C ASP A 446 -30.64 61.33 9.29
N ALA A 447 -31.93 61.47 8.99
CA ALA A 447 -32.51 61.24 7.67
C ALA A 447 -32.41 62.46 6.73
N GLY A 448 -32.05 63.64 7.26
CA GLY A 448 -32.07 64.90 6.53
C GLY A 448 -33.47 65.28 6.01
N THR A 449 -33.52 65.98 4.86
CA THR A 449 -34.73 66.54 4.25
C THR A 449 -35.41 65.61 3.23
N THR A 450 -35.18 64.31 3.31
CA THR A 450 -35.61 63.36 2.27
C THR A 450 -37.05 62.87 2.49
N THR A 451 -37.71 62.38 1.42
CA THR A 451 -39.16 62.12 1.36
C THR A 451 -39.62 60.76 1.88
N SER A 452 -38.70 59.90 2.35
CA SER A 452 -39.02 58.67 3.07
C SER A 452 -37.75 58.01 3.61
N VAL A 453 -37.59 57.94 4.93
CA VAL A 453 -36.49 57.17 5.55
C VAL A 453 -37.02 56.39 6.74
N ASN A 454 -36.92 55.06 6.66
CA ASN A 454 -37.03 54.22 7.84
C ASN A 454 -35.73 54.35 8.64
N ALA A 455 -35.78 54.85 9.87
CA ALA A 455 -34.59 54.96 10.71
C ALA A 455 -34.00 53.59 11.08
N ILE A 456 -34.87 52.60 11.31
CA ILE A 456 -34.50 51.22 11.57
C ILE A 456 -35.41 50.32 10.72
N VAL A 457 -34.80 49.48 9.88
CA VAL A 457 -35.51 48.37 9.22
C VAL A 457 -34.93 47.07 9.76
N GLY A 458 -35.60 46.47 10.75
CA GLY A 458 -35.32 45.09 11.13
C GLY A 458 -35.85 44.16 10.03
N LYS A 459 -34.96 43.43 9.33
CA LYS A 459 -35.35 42.32 8.45
C LYS A 459 -34.79 41.02 9.00
N GLY A 460 -35.67 40.10 9.34
CA GLY A 460 -35.32 38.79 9.85
C GLY A 460 -36.10 37.76 9.05
N SER A 461 -35.38 36.86 8.39
CA SER A 461 -35.95 35.64 7.78
C SER A 461 -35.62 34.41 8.63
N ILE A 462 -35.46 34.61 9.94
CA ILE A 462 -35.06 33.58 10.91
C ILE A 462 -36.29 33.06 11.66
N ASP A 463 -36.34 31.75 11.94
CA ASP A 463 -37.38 31.10 12.74
C ASP A 463 -37.11 31.29 14.25
N SER A 464 -36.99 32.56 14.64
CA SER A 464 -36.73 33.03 16.00
C SER A 464 -37.03 34.54 16.07
N TYR A 465 -36.75 35.20 17.18
CA TYR A 465 -37.11 36.61 17.36
C TYR A 465 -36.18 37.55 16.59
N LEU A 466 -36.73 38.29 15.63
CA LEU A 466 -36.20 39.62 15.29
C LEU A 466 -36.87 40.62 16.22
N GLN A 467 -36.14 41.10 17.23
CA GLN A 467 -36.68 41.94 18.28
C GLN A 467 -35.91 43.26 18.41
N LEU A 468 -36.64 44.33 18.69
CA LEU A 468 -36.08 45.55 19.29
C LEU A 468 -36.35 45.48 20.78
N ASN A 469 -35.32 45.12 21.57
CA ASN A 469 -35.43 45.06 23.02
C ASN A 469 -35.11 46.44 23.63
N ILE A 470 -36.08 47.05 24.31
CA ILE A 470 -35.94 48.34 25.00
C ILE A 470 -36.11 48.09 26.49
N GLN A 471 -35.07 48.40 27.26
CA GLN A 471 -35.06 48.20 28.71
C GLN A 471 -34.41 49.40 29.40
N ASN A 472 -35.12 49.94 30.39
CA ASN A 472 -34.57 50.86 31.36
C ASN A 472 -34.13 50.09 32.62
N ASN A 473 -32.83 50.05 32.88
CA ASN A 473 -32.26 49.32 34.03
C ASN A 473 -32.36 50.10 35.36
N SER A 474 -32.89 51.32 35.35
CA SER A 474 -33.05 52.11 36.57
C SER A 474 -34.14 51.53 37.47
N ALA A 475 -33.85 51.43 38.77
CA ALA A 475 -34.80 51.00 39.80
C ALA A 475 -35.54 52.18 40.47
N GLY A 476 -35.47 53.38 39.88
CA GLY A 476 -36.12 54.58 40.40
C GLY A 476 -37.64 54.54 40.34
N THR A 477 -38.32 55.35 41.16
CA THR A 477 -39.80 55.37 41.31
C THR A 477 -40.56 55.86 40.07
N SER A 478 -39.85 56.44 39.10
CA SER A 478 -40.39 56.93 37.83
C SER A 478 -39.80 56.21 36.61
N ALA A 479 -39.13 55.06 36.80
CA ALA A 479 -38.51 54.34 35.71
C ALA A 479 -39.54 53.54 34.89
N SER A 480 -39.51 53.71 33.57
CA SER A 480 -40.31 52.99 32.57
C SER A 480 -39.47 52.71 31.31
N SER A 481 -39.90 51.73 30.51
CA SER A 481 -39.31 51.41 29.21
C SER A 481 -40.36 51.58 28.14
N ASP A 482 -40.21 52.61 27.30
CA ASP A 482 -41.32 53.13 26.51
C ASP A 482 -40.96 53.28 25.03
N VAL A 483 -41.97 53.16 24.19
CA VAL A 483 -41.96 53.65 22.80
C VAL A 483 -43.00 54.76 22.72
N VAL A 484 -42.51 56.00 22.65
CA VAL A 484 -43.36 57.20 22.59
C VAL A 484 -43.39 57.72 21.17
N ALA A 485 -44.60 57.87 20.62
CA ALA A 485 -44.81 58.56 19.35
C ALA A 485 -45.54 59.88 19.59
N THR A 486 -44.86 60.99 19.32
CA THR A 486 -45.40 62.35 19.46
C THR A 486 -45.89 62.88 18.11
N ALA A 487 -47.02 63.59 18.11
CA ALA A 487 -47.43 64.37 16.94
C ALA A 487 -46.38 65.46 16.60
N ASN A 488 -46.44 66.03 15.40
CA ASN A 488 -45.57 67.15 14.98
C ASN A 488 -45.73 68.43 15.84
N ASN A 489 -46.81 68.53 16.60
CA ASN A 489 -47.07 69.55 17.61
C ASN A 489 -47.15 68.97 19.04
N GLY A 490 -46.58 67.79 19.25
CA GLY A 490 -46.59 67.06 20.51
C GLY A 490 -45.28 67.17 21.29
N SER A 491 -45.32 66.64 22.50
CA SER A 491 -44.18 66.46 23.40
C SER A 491 -44.34 65.11 24.11
N GLU A 492 -43.34 64.71 24.92
CA GLU A 492 -43.45 63.56 25.83
C GLU A 492 -44.54 63.71 26.92
N THR A 493 -45.30 64.80 26.90
CA THR A 493 -46.36 65.09 27.89
C THR A 493 -47.71 65.45 27.27
N THR A 494 -47.79 65.68 25.95
CA THR A 494 -49.03 66.08 25.25
C THR A 494 -49.10 65.51 23.84
N ASN A 495 -50.29 65.13 23.37
CA ASN A 495 -50.53 64.63 22.01
C ASN A 495 -49.59 63.46 21.60
N TYR A 496 -49.57 62.43 22.44
CA TYR A 496 -48.76 61.24 22.22
C TYR A 496 -49.58 59.96 22.43
N VAL A 497 -49.10 58.88 21.82
CA VAL A 497 -49.43 57.51 22.20
C VAL A 497 -48.21 56.90 22.84
N ASP A 498 -48.43 56.17 23.93
CA ASP A 498 -47.38 55.48 24.66
C ASP A 498 -47.70 53.99 24.76
N MET A 499 -46.69 53.21 24.42
CA MET A 499 -46.62 51.79 24.63
C MET A 499 -45.43 51.53 25.55
N GLY A 500 -45.72 51.18 26.78
CA GLY A 500 -44.72 51.13 27.83
C GLY A 500 -44.94 50.01 28.84
N ILE A 501 -43.94 49.83 29.68
CA ILE A 501 -43.99 48.99 30.87
C ILE A 501 -43.32 49.70 32.04
N ASN A 502 -44.02 49.72 33.17
CA ASN A 502 -43.53 50.33 34.40
C ASN A 502 -42.41 49.49 35.04
N GLY A 503 -41.40 50.16 35.61
CA GLY A 503 -40.31 49.51 36.34
C GLY A 503 -40.76 48.84 37.65
N GLY A 504 -39.89 48.00 38.23
CA GLY A 504 -40.23 47.18 39.40
C GLY A 504 -40.56 47.94 40.69
N ASN A 505 -40.11 49.19 40.81
CA ASN A 505 -40.40 50.08 41.95
C ASN A 505 -41.29 51.27 41.57
N TYR A 506 -41.97 51.20 40.41
CA TYR A 506 -42.74 52.31 39.90
C TYR A 506 -43.88 52.70 40.86
N SER A 507 -43.98 54.01 41.16
CA SER A 507 -45.06 54.60 41.97
C SER A 507 -45.50 55.96 41.43
N GLY A 508 -45.20 56.25 40.15
CA GLY A 508 -45.40 57.56 39.52
C GLY A 508 -46.84 57.87 39.09
N GLY A 509 -47.77 56.93 39.22
CA GLY A 509 -49.21 57.14 39.03
C GLY A 509 -49.70 57.19 37.58
N VAL A 510 -48.84 56.97 36.57
CA VAL A 510 -49.29 56.77 35.18
C VAL A 510 -49.68 55.31 34.99
N MET A 511 -50.97 55.06 34.76
CA MET A 511 -51.61 53.79 34.33
C MET A 511 -51.00 52.49 34.89
N GLY A 512 -51.67 51.87 35.88
CA GLY A 512 -51.22 50.62 36.50
C GLY A 512 -50.24 50.84 37.66
N GLY A 513 -49.68 49.74 38.17
CA GLY A 513 -48.66 49.70 39.21
C GLY A 513 -47.29 49.26 38.70
N SER A 514 -46.46 48.71 39.58
CA SER A 514 -45.15 48.18 39.22
C SER A 514 -45.26 46.98 38.27
N ASN A 515 -44.41 46.94 37.24
CA ASN A 515 -44.37 45.91 36.20
C ASN A 515 -45.63 45.80 35.32
N ASP A 516 -46.56 46.74 35.41
CA ASP A 516 -47.72 46.76 34.51
C ASP A 516 -47.31 47.29 33.14
N SER A 517 -47.65 46.52 32.10
CA SER A 517 -47.59 46.96 30.70
C SER A 517 -48.86 47.69 30.32
N TYR A 518 -48.74 48.73 29.49
CA TYR A 518 -49.88 49.49 29.05
C TYR A 518 -49.76 49.92 27.58
N LEU A 519 -50.92 50.14 26.99
CA LEU A 519 -51.08 50.90 25.76
C LEU A 519 -52.07 52.02 26.07
N TYR A 520 -51.58 53.24 26.08
CA TYR A 520 -52.31 54.39 26.60
C TYR A 520 -52.33 55.55 25.60
N ASN A 521 -53.50 56.18 25.49
CA ASN A 521 -53.75 57.27 24.57
C ASN A 521 -54.19 58.51 25.36
N MET A 522 -53.42 59.60 25.25
CA MET A 522 -53.77 60.95 25.73
C MET A 522 -54.28 61.87 24.61
N GLY A 523 -54.65 61.30 23.45
CA GLY A 523 -55.28 62.00 22.32
C GLY A 523 -56.81 61.89 22.36
N GLN A 524 -57.43 61.64 21.19
CA GLN A 524 -58.89 61.51 21.01
C GLN A 524 -59.36 60.05 21.21
N ASN A 525 -60.19 59.49 20.29
CA ASN A 525 -60.66 58.10 20.38
C ASN A 525 -59.53 57.09 20.22
N PHE A 526 -59.57 56.01 21.00
CA PHE A 526 -58.66 54.87 20.87
C PHE A 526 -59.30 53.75 20.04
N LEU A 527 -58.89 53.62 18.78
CA LEU A 527 -59.44 52.62 17.86
C LEU A 527 -58.54 51.38 17.85
N ILE A 528 -59.05 50.24 18.32
CA ILE A 528 -58.44 48.92 18.17
C ILE A 528 -59.27 48.11 17.17
N ALA A 529 -58.71 47.80 16.01
CA ALA A 529 -59.43 47.11 14.96
C ALA A 529 -58.54 46.13 14.19
N ALA A 530 -59.14 45.02 13.77
CA ALA A 530 -58.61 44.21 12.68
C ALA A 530 -59.16 44.77 11.36
N GLY A 531 -58.40 45.65 10.69
CA GLY A 531 -58.84 46.31 9.46
C GLY A 531 -58.90 45.42 8.21
N THR A 532 -58.31 44.22 8.27
CA THR A 532 -58.37 43.22 7.20
C THR A 532 -59.67 42.43 7.30
N ALA A 533 -60.45 42.37 6.22
CA ALA A 533 -61.68 41.58 6.16
C ALA A 533 -61.44 40.12 6.61
N ALA A 534 -62.41 39.55 7.33
CA ALA A 534 -62.38 38.18 7.84
C ALA A 534 -61.29 37.87 8.90
N LYS A 535 -60.75 38.87 9.61
CA LYS A 535 -59.82 38.65 10.76
C LYS A 535 -60.46 38.93 12.11
N SER A 536 -59.97 38.24 13.14
CA SER A 536 -60.53 38.27 14.50
C SER A 536 -59.86 39.33 15.39
N LEU A 537 -60.63 39.90 16.31
CA LEU A 537 -60.11 40.58 17.50
C LEU A 537 -60.07 39.59 18.66
N VAL A 538 -58.92 39.48 19.34
CA VAL A 538 -58.67 38.42 20.33
C VAL A 538 -58.11 38.99 21.62
N PHE A 539 -58.62 38.49 22.75
CA PHE A 539 -58.20 38.86 24.10
C PHE A 539 -57.67 37.65 24.86
N MET A 540 -56.53 37.82 25.52
CA MET A 540 -55.76 36.72 26.11
C MET A 540 -55.33 37.03 27.55
N THR A 541 -55.18 35.99 28.37
CA THR A 541 -54.63 36.09 29.74
C THR A 541 -53.76 34.88 30.10
N GLY A 542 -52.73 35.10 30.92
CA GLY A 542 -51.90 34.03 31.53
C GLY A 542 -50.83 33.41 30.63
N GLY A 543 -50.38 34.09 29.56
CA GLY A 543 -49.34 33.59 28.65
C GLY A 543 -49.40 34.21 27.25
N THR A 544 -48.47 33.80 26.38
CA THR A 544 -48.23 34.42 25.04
C THR A 544 -48.86 33.67 23.87
N SER A 545 -49.26 32.43 24.09
CA SER A 545 -49.82 31.61 23.03
C SER A 545 -51.31 31.90 22.90
N GLN A 546 -51.76 32.41 21.74
CA GLN A 546 -53.20 32.58 21.48
C GLN A 546 -53.95 31.27 21.70
N ALA A 547 -53.36 30.17 21.27
CA ALA A 547 -53.99 28.87 21.35
C ALA A 547 -54.38 28.47 22.79
N THR A 548 -53.61 28.83 23.81
CA THR A 548 -53.85 28.41 25.20
C THR A 548 -54.34 29.53 26.11
N ASN A 549 -54.08 30.77 25.71
CA ASN A 549 -54.30 31.94 26.55
C ASN A 549 -55.43 32.82 26.05
N GLU A 550 -55.97 32.55 24.87
CA GLU A 550 -57.22 33.15 24.42
C GLU A 550 -58.35 32.85 25.42
N ARG A 551 -59.13 33.88 25.72
CA ARG A 551 -60.31 33.79 26.57
C ARG A 551 -61.55 34.22 25.82
N VAL A 552 -61.42 35.25 24.99
CA VAL A 552 -62.50 35.83 24.21
C VAL A 552 -61.98 36.19 22.83
N ARG A 553 -62.78 35.91 21.81
CA ARG A 553 -62.62 36.49 20.48
C ARG A 553 -63.91 36.98 19.89
N ILE A 554 -63.77 37.88 18.93
CA ILE A 554 -64.76 38.18 17.91
C ILE A 554 -64.11 37.84 16.58
N ASP A 555 -64.68 36.88 15.85
CA ASP A 555 -64.12 36.48 14.57
C ASP A 555 -64.48 37.41 13.41
N GLY A 556 -63.86 37.18 12.26
CA GLY A 556 -64.09 37.96 11.05
C GLY A 556 -65.50 37.87 10.45
N SER A 557 -66.34 36.95 10.93
CA SER A 557 -67.76 36.79 10.58
C SER A 557 -68.69 37.38 11.66
N GLY A 558 -68.10 37.95 12.72
CA GLY A 558 -68.79 38.51 13.88
C GLY A 558 -69.29 37.47 14.87
N ASN A 559 -68.76 36.24 14.88
CA ASN A 559 -69.06 35.25 15.91
C ASN A 559 -68.18 35.44 17.14
N MET A 560 -68.76 35.30 18.34
CA MET A 560 -68.05 35.40 19.61
C MET A 560 -67.71 34.02 20.15
N GLY A 561 -66.43 33.81 20.46
CA GLY A 561 -65.96 32.62 21.15
C GLY A 561 -65.56 32.95 22.58
N ILE A 562 -65.96 32.11 23.54
CA ILE A 562 -65.55 32.20 24.95
C ILE A 562 -64.97 30.85 25.36
N GLY A 563 -63.69 30.83 25.73
CA GLY A 563 -62.95 29.58 25.94
C GLY A 563 -62.77 28.74 24.68
N THR A 564 -63.29 29.19 23.53
CA THR A 564 -63.13 28.60 22.19
C THR A 564 -62.64 29.68 21.22
N ASN A 565 -61.69 29.29 20.38
CA ASN A 565 -61.09 30.15 19.36
C ASN A 565 -61.65 29.89 17.95
N ALA A 566 -62.59 28.97 17.80
CA ALA A 566 -63.20 28.68 16.51
C ALA A 566 -64.72 28.69 16.68
N PRO A 567 -65.31 29.86 17.00
CA PRO A 567 -66.73 29.94 17.22
C PRO A 567 -67.46 29.60 15.93
N THR A 568 -67.99 28.38 15.86
CA THR A 568 -68.80 27.90 14.72
C THR A 568 -70.21 28.46 14.77
N GLN A 569 -70.55 29.06 15.90
CA GLN A 569 -71.82 29.66 16.21
C GLN A 569 -71.60 31.10 16.65
N LYS A 570 -72.64 31.93 16.50
CA LYS A 570 -72.61 33.34 16.92
C LYS A 570 -72.14 33.52 18.35
N LEU A 571 -72.45 32.55 19.21
CA LEU A 571 -71.87 32.37 20.52
C LEU A 571 -71.45 30.90 20.65
N ASP A 572 -70.18 30.67 20.86
CA ASP A 572 -69.60 29.35 21.07
C ASP A 572 -68.85 29.40 22.41
N VAL A 573 -69.18 28.49 23.33
CA VAL A 573 -68.63 28.46 24.69
C VAL A 573 -67.99 27.11 24.91
N SER A 574 -66.67 27.11 25.03
CA SER A 574 -65.92 25.93 25.41
C SER A 574 -65.69 25.96 26.92
N GLY A 575 -66.47 25.14 27.61
CA GLY A 575 -66.56 25.08 29.05
C GLY A 575 -68.02 24.92 29.49
N ASN A 576 -68.25 25.14 30.78
CA ASN A 576 -69.60 25.08 31.30
C ASN A 576 -70.34 26.37 30.96
N LEU A 577 -71.37 26.25 30.14
CA LEU A 577 -72.41 27.27 30.09
C LEU A 577 -73.27 27.13 31.35
N ARG A 578 -72.96 27.91 32.40
CA ARG A 578 -73.83 28.02 33.57
C ARG A 578 -74.99 28.96 33.25
N LEU A 579 -76.19 28.42 33.23
CA LEU A 579 -77.43 29.18 33.14
C LEU A 579 -78.05 29.29 34.53
N SER A 580 -78.39 30.51 34.96
CA SER A 580 -79.24 30.73 36.14
C SER A 580 -80.74 30.65 35.80
N GLY A 581 -81.08 30.52 34.51
CA GLY A 581 -82.43 30.29 33.96
C GLY A 581 -82.48 29.07 33.02
N ALA A 582 -83.57 28.90 32.25
CA ALA A 582 -83.74 27.74 31.34
C ALA A 582 -82.89 27.83 30.05
N PHE A 583 -82.39 26.70 29.53
CA PHE A 583 -81.88 26.60 28.16
C PHE A 583 -83.07 26.48 27.19
N MET A 584 -83.30 27.48 26.33
CA MET A 584 -84.54 27.62 25.55
C MET A 584 -84.31 27.54 24.02
N PRO A 585 -83.89 26.38 23.46
CA PRO A 585 -83.78 26.23 22.01
C PRO A 585 -85.15 26.43 21.34
N GLY A 586 -85.23 27.33 20.36
CA GLY A 586 -86.50 27.70 19.72
C GLY A 586 -87.48 28.46 20.62
N ASN A 587 -86.98 29.09 21.69
CA ASN A 587 -87.75 29.81 22.71
C ASN A 587 -88.70 28.91 23.55
N ALA A 588 -88.38 27.61 23.71
CA ALA A 588 -89.16 26.64 24.51
C ALA A 588 -88.28 25.82 25.48
N ALA A 589 -88.84 25.34 26.61
CA ALA A 589 -88.06 24.73 27.71
C ALA A 589 -88.03 23.18 27.76
N GLY A 590 -88.85 22.45 26.98
CA GLY A 590 -88.90 20.97 26.98
C GLY A 590 -89.79 20.32 28.06
N THR A 591 -89.89 18.97 28.06
CA THR A 591 -90.59 18.12 29.06
C THR A 591 -89.58 17.15 29.73
N SER A 592 -89.82 16.75 30.98
CA SER A 592 -88.92 15.85 31.74
C SER A 592 -88.82 14.44 31.13
N GLY A 593 -87.62 13.87 31.08
CA GLY A 593 -87.36 12.47 30.68
C GLY A 593 -86.90 12.26 29.23
N TYR A 594 -87.00 13.27 28.37
CA TYR A 594 -86.53 13.18 26.99
C TYR A 594 -85.06 13.57 26.88
N PHE A 595 -84.32 12.99 25.93
CA PHE A 595 -82.99 13.50 25.58
C PHE A 595 -83.06 14.44 24.40
N LEU A 596 -82.11 15.37 24.33
CA LEU A 596 -82.06 16.32 23.24
C LEU A 596 -81.59 15.58 21.98
N GLN A 597 -82.50 15.39 21.02
CA GLN A 597 -82.15 14.89 19.71
C GLN A 597 -81.85 16.07 18.80
N SER A 598 -80.65 16.04 18.22
CA SER A 598 -80.28 16.91 17.13
C SER A 598 -81.26 16.71 15.97
N ASN A 599 -81.98 17.78 15.57
CA ASN A 599 -82.92 17.79 14.44
C ASN A 599 -82.23 18.03 13.09
N GLY A 600 -80.89 18.02 13.07
CA GLY A 600 -80.11 18.45 11.93
C GLY A 600 -79.70 19.92 12.01
N ALA A 601 -78.77 20.28 11.13
CA ALA A 601 -78.07 21.55 11.17
C ALA A 601 -78.98 22.76 10.88
N GLY A 602 -78.77 23.88 11.59
CA GLY A 602 -79.48 25.14 11.37
C GLY A 602 -80.90 25.20 11.95
N VAL A 603 -81.41 24.09 12.47
CA VAL A 603 -82.70 24.01 13.16
C VAL A 603 -82.43 23.81 14.64
N ALA A 604 -83.18 24.48 15.51
CA ALA A 604 -83.06 24.25 16.94
C ALA A 604 -83.32 22.75 17.25
N PRO A 605 -82.49 22.09 18.08
CA PRO A 605 -82.70 20.69 18.43
C PRO A 605 -84.03 20.51 19.17
N SER A 606 -84.59 19.30 19.09
CA SER A 606 -85.81 18.92 19.81
C SER A 606 -85.53 17.80 20.82
N TRP A 607 -86.56 17.29 21.48
CA TRP A 607 -86.43 16.32 22.58
C TRP A 607 -87.05 14.94 22.15
N VAL A 608 -86.35 13.76 22.23
CA VAL A 608 -86.70 12.39 21.63
C VAL A 608 -86.25 11.12 22.46
N ASP A 609 -86.47 9.84 21.99
CA ASP A 609 -86.41 8.47 22.62
C ASP A 609 -85.38 7.42 21.98
N ALA A 610 -84.93 6.32 22.65
CA ALA A 610 -83.57 5.70 22.53
C ALA A 610 -83.34 4.28 21.91
N SER A 611 -84.34 3.41 21.65
CA SER A 611 -84.13 1.95 21.37
C SER A 611 -83.50 1.54 20.01
N THR A 612 -83.05 2.46 19.16
CA THR A 612 -82.81 2.19 17.71
C THR A 612 -81.32 2.15 17.26
N TYR A 613 -80.31 2.35 18.13
CA TYR A 613 -78.91 2.67 17.76
C TYR A 613 -77.83 1.54 17.82
N MET A 614 -78.08 0.34 18.38
CA MET A 614 -77.02 -0.60 18.85
C MET A 614 -76.38 -1.61 17.84
N GLY A 615 -76.74 -1.65 16.55
CA GLY A 615 -76.32 -2.71 15.59
C GLY A 615 -74.90 -2.66 14.98
N THR A 616 -73.99 -1.78 15.45
CA THR A 616 -72.78 -1.36 14.71
C THR A 616 -71.43 -1.55 15.43
N VAL A 617 -71.37 -2.05 16.67
CA VAL A 617 -70.17 -1.99 17.55
C VAL A 617 -69.67 -3.34 18.13
N ALA A 618 -69.97 -4.48 17.49
CA ALA A 618 -69.55 -5.82 17.95
C ALA A 618 -69.22 -6.80 16.79
N TRP A 619 -68.45 -7.89 17.01
CA TRP A 619 -68.25 -8.97 16.03
C TRP A 619 -69.53 -9.78 15.87
N MET A 620 -70.16 -9.68 14.69
CA MET A 620 -71.49 -10.22 14.44
C MET A 620 -71.43 -11.68 14.03
N GLN A 621 -72.50 -12.41 14.34
CA GLN A 621 -72.72 -13.76 13.84
C GLN A 621 -72.91 -13.69 12.31
N GLY A 622 -71.98 -14.28 11.54
CA GLY A 622 -71.88 -14.10 10.08
C GLY A 622 -70.57 -13.42 9.63
N GLY A 623 -69.78 -12.93 10.59
CA GLY A 623 -68.51 -12.28 10.34
C GLY A 623 -68.68 -10.80 10.00
N ASN A 624 -67.58 -10.06 10.10
CA ASN A 624 -67.51 -8.66 9.72
C ASN A 624 -66.62 -8.57 8.47
N GLY A 625 -67.00 -7.75 7.49
CA GLY A 625 -66.07 -7.32 6.44
C GLY A 625 -65.02 -6.37 7.03
N VAL A 626 -63.74 -6.71 6.95
CA VAL A 626 -62.65 -5.93 7.56
C VAL A 626 -61.60 -5.54 6.52
N SER A 627 -61.14 -4.29 6.57
CA SER A 627 -60.23 -3.68 5.57
C SER A 627 -58.75 -3.63 6.02
N SER A 628 -58.45 -4.16 7.21
CA SER A 628 -57.10 -4.25 7.79
C SER A 628 -57.07 -5.30 8.89
N ILE A 629 -55.88 -5.57 9.43
CA ILE A 629 -55.71 -6.56 10.50
C ILE A 629 -56.45 -6.08 11.75
N GLN A 630 -57.57 -6.74 12.06
CA GLN A 630 -58.28 -6.59 13.32
C GLN A 630 -57.87 -7.72 14.27
N LYS A 631 -57.69 -7.39 15.55
CA LYS A 631 -57.26 -8.37 16.55
C LYS A 631 -58.45 -9.24 16.94
N ILE A 632 -58.29 -10.55 16.84
CA ILE A 632 -59.15 -11.53 17.49
C ILE A 632 -58.30 -12.20 18.58
N GLY A 633 -58.72 -12.06 19.84
CA GLY A 633 -58.00 -12.68 20.93
C GLY A 633 -58.07 -11.94 22.26
N THR A 634 -57.25 -12.42 23.19
CA THR A 634 -57.03 -11.82 24.50
C THR A 634 -55.78 -10.95 24.45
N THR A 635 -55.73 -9.90 25.27
CA THR A 635 -54.53 -9.09 25.50
C THR A 635 -53.91 -9.38 26.87
N SER A 636 -54.45 -10.34 27.60
CA SER A 636 -54.04 -10.78 28.93
C SER A 636 -53.18 -12.06 28.88
N ASN A 637 -52.60 -12.49 30.01
CA ASN A 637 -51.76 -13.70 30.14
C ASN A 637 -52.56 -15.02 30.14
N TYR A 638 -53.72 -15.04 29.50
CA TYR A 638 -54.60 -16.19 29.39
C TYR A 638 -54.58 -16.73 27.97
N ASP A 639 -54.70 -18.05 27.87
CA ASP A 639 -54.79 -18.77 26.60
C ASP A 639 -55.96 -18.26 25.76
N LEU A 640 -55.82 -18.38 24.43
CA LEU A 640 -56.90 -18.09 23.48
C LEU A 640 -57.46 -19.42 22.94
N PRO A 641 -58.60 -19.91 23.47
CA PRO A 641 -59.24 -21.10 22.94
C PRO A 641 -60.15 -20.75 21.76
N VAL A 642 -60.10 -21.57 20.70
CA VAL A 642 -61.11 -21.60 19.64
C VAL A 642 -62.07 -22.74 19.95
N ILE A 643 -63.28 -22.39 20.37
CA ILE A 643 -64.30 -23.33 20.86
C ILE A 643 -65.40 -23.49 19.82
N THR A 644 -65.73 -24.73 19.49
CA THR A 644 -66.92 -25.05 18.68
C THR A 644 -67.69 -26.19 19.35
N ASN A 645 -69.02 -26.09 19.41
CA ASN A 645 -69.85 -27.04 20.14
C ASN A 645 -69.38 -27.27 21.60
N ASN A 646 -68.94 -26.19 22.26
CA ASN A 646 -68.37 -26.22 23.61
C ASN A 646 -67.13 -27.13 23.79
N ILE A 647 -66.46 -27.49 22.69
CA ILE A 647 -65.21 -28.26 22.67
C ILE A 647 -64.11 -27.37 22.11
N GLU A 648 -63.01 -27.29 22.83
CA GLU A 648 -61.79 -26.61 22.36
C GLU A 648 -61.17 -27.40 21.20
N ARG A 649 -60.93 -26.73 20.08
CA ARG A 649 -60.34 -27.35 18.87
C ARG A 649 -58.91 -26.91 18.64
N MET A 650 -58.62 -25.67 19.01
CA MET A 650 -57.31 -25.07 18.90
C MET A 650 -57.08 -24.17 20.11
N ARG A 651 -55.84 -24.13 20.57
CA ARG A 651 -55.40 -23.20 21.59
C ARG A 651 -54.08 -22.58 21.22
N VAL A 652 -53.97 -21.29 21.51
CA VAL A 652 -52.68 -20.61 21.68
C VAL A 652 -52.49 -20.39 23.17
N THR A 653 -51.47 -21.01 23.76
CA THR A 653 -51.17 -20.83 25.18
C THR A 653 -50.49 -19.49 25.44
N ASN A 654 -50.50 -19.02 26.69
CA ASN A 654 -49.76 -17.83 27.08
C ASN A 654 -48.22 -17.95 26.89
N ALA A 655 -47.67 -19.16 26.79
CA ALA A 655 -46.27 -19.44 26.48
C ALA A 655 -45.98 -19.48 24.96
N GLY A 656 -47.02 -19.23 24.14
CA GLY A 656 -46.96 -19.22 22.68
C GLY A 656 -46.92 -20.61 22.05
N ASN A 657 -47.30 -21.67 22.79
CA ASN A 657 -47.41 -23.00 22.21
C ASN A 657 -48.78 -23.13 21.53
N VAL A 658 -48.81 -23.80 20.38
CA VAL A 658 -50.03 -23.99 19.59
C VAL A 658 -50.42 -25.46 19.62
N GLY A 659 -51.63 -25.73 20.12
CA GLY A 659 -52.21 -27.07 20.16
C GLY A 659 -53.41 -27.16 19.24
N ILE A 660 -53.44 -28.20 18.39
CA ILE A 660 -54.59 -28.56 17.57
C ILE A 660 -55.02 -29.97 17.98
N GLY A 661 -56.29 -30.11 18.39
CA GLY A 661 -56.83 -31.39 18.88
C GLY A 661 -56.39 -31.77 20.30
N THR A 662 -55.52 -30.97 20.93
CA THR A 662 -55.06 -31.18 22.32
C THR A 662 -54.84 -29.85 23.04
N SER A 663 -55.05 -29.88 24.35
CA SER A 663 -54.66 -28.81 25.29
C SER A 663 -53.47 -29.23 26.18
N SER A 664 -52.92 -30.43 25.96
CA SER A 664 -51.84 -31.02 26.74
C SER A 664 -50.53 -30.95 25.96
N PHE A 665 -49.48 -30.50 26.63
CA PHE A 665 -48.12 -30.37 26.10
C PHE A 665 -47.16 -31.09 27.04
N ASN A 666 -46.01 -31.54 26.54
CA ASN A 666 -44.97 -32.15 27.37
C ASN A 666 -44.40 -31.11 28.35
N ALA A 667 -44.36 -31.46 29.64
CA ALA A 667 -43.93 -30.55 30.70
C ALA A 667 -42.41 -30.34 30.76
N THR A 668 -41.61 -31.31 30.29
CA THR A 668 -40.15 -31.29 30.34
C THR A 668 -39.55 -30.80 29.03
N ASN A 669 -40.10 -31.24 27.89
CA ASN A 669 -39.67 -30.88 26.54
C ASN A 669 -40.87 -30.35 25.74
N PRO A 670 -41.35 -29.12 26.03
CA PRO A 670 -42.61 -28.62 25.50
C PRO A 670 -42.60 -28.45 23.98
N GLU A 671 -43.62 -28.99 23.33
CA GLU A 671 -43.85 -28.82 21.91
C GLU A 671 -44.29 -27.38 21.61
N LYS A 672 -43.61 -26.71 20.68
CA LYS A 672 -44.07 -25.38 20.20
C LYS A 672 -45.31 -25.48 19.33
N PHE A 673 -45.42 -26.59 18.58
CA PHE A 673 -46.58 -26.93 17.80
C PHE A 673 -46.86 -28.41 17.96
N VAL A 674 -48.07 -28.75 18.40
CA VAL A 674 -48.54 -30.13 18.54
C VAL A 674 -49.86 -30.31 17.81
N VAL A 675 -49.93 -31.39 17.04
CA VAL A 675 -51.15 -31.86 16.38
C VAL A 675 -51.45 -33.23 16.93
N ASP A 676 -52.51 -33.33 17.72
CA ASP A 676 -53.00 -34.61 18.23
C ASP A 676 -54.20 -35.05 17.39
N ALA A 677 -54.03 -36.17 16.69
CA ALA A 677 -55.07 -36.75 15.84
C ALA A 677 -56.10 -37.60 16.61
N GLY A 678 -55.86 -37.86 17.90
CA GLY A 678 -56.68 -38.76 18.72
C GLY A 678 -56.81 -40.17 18.13
N THR A 679 -57.94 -40.83 18.38
CA THR A 679 -58.20 -42.23 17.97
C THR A 679 -58.90 -42.34 16.61
N THR A 680 -58.28 -41.81 15.55
CA THR A 680 -58.85 -41.83 14.18
C THR A 680 -58.14 -42.83 13.27
N SER A 681 -58.79 -43.23 12.16
CA SER A 681 -58.29 -44.30 11.28
C SER A 681 -57.13 -43.90 10.36
N SER A 682 -56.95 -42.60 10.10
CA SER A 682 -55.79 -42.01 9.41
C SER A 682 -55.89 -40.48 9.40
N VAL A 683 -54.81 -39.79 9.78
CA VAL A 683 -54.68 -38.33 9.71
C VAL A 683 -53.26 -37.99 9.27
N ASN A 684 -53.13 -37.09 8.29
CA ASN A 684 -51.85 -36.49 7.96
C ASN A 684 -51.63 -35.28 8.87
N ALA A 685 -50.58 -35.30 9.69
CA ALA A 685 -50.20 -34.14 10.49
C ALA A 685 -49.78 -32.95 9.60
N ILE A 686 -49.08 -33.24 8.48
CA ILE A 686 -48.63 -32.25 7.50
C ILE A 686 -48.88 -32.80 6.08
N VAL A 687 -49.50 -31.99 5.21
CA VAL A 687 -49.61 -32.27 3.76
C VAL A 687 -49.06 -31.07 2.99
N GLY A 688 -47.85 -31.19 2.43
CA GLY A 688 -47.29 -30.20 1.50
C GLY A 688 -47.72 -30.48 0.06
N LYS A 689 -48.30 -29.49 -0.63
CA LYS A 689 -48.61 -29.56 -2.07
C LYS A 689 -48.10 -28.31 -2.77
N GLY A 690 -47.49 -28.47 -3.93
CA GLY A 690 -47.01 -27.39 -4.77
C GLY A 690 -47.03 -27.81 -6.24
N SER A 691 -47.30 -26.86 -7.12
CA SER A 691 -47.24 -27.06 -8.59
C SER A 691 -46.14 -26.18 -9.20
N ILE A 692 -45.04 -26.04 -8.47
CA ILE A 692 -43.90 -25.17 -8.80
C ILE A 692 -42.83 -25.95 -9.55
N ASP A 693 -42.27 -25.35 -10.61
CA ASP A 693 -41.10 -25.87 -11.33
C ASP A 693 -39.80 -25.44 -10.62
N SER A 694 -39.74 -25.81 -9.33
CA SER A 694 -38.65 -25.51 -8.40
C SER A 694 -38.84 -26.34 -7.11
N TYR A 695 -38.21 -25.96 -6.01
CA TYR A 695 -38.20 -26.73 -4.77
C TYR A 695 -39.44 -26.48 -3.90
N LEU A 696 -40.26 -27.51 -3.68
CA LEU A 696 -41.14 -27.62 -2.52
C LEU A 696 -40.38 -28.38 -1.42
N GLN A 697 -40.03 -27.71 -0.33
CA GLN A 697 -39.11 -28.26 0.67
C GLN A 697 -39.64 -28.13 2.10
N LEU A 698 -39.38 -29.16 2.90
CA LEU A 698 -39.39 -29.08 4.36
C LEU A 698 -37.94 -28.84 4.81
N ASN A 699 -37.61 -27.59 5.13
CA ASN A 699 -36.26 -27.24 5.59
C ASN A 699 -36.20 -27.28 7.12
N ILE A 700 -35.43 -28.21 7.67
CA ILE A 700 -35.18 -28.34 9.12
C ILE A 700 -33.74 -27.92 9.38
N GLN A 701 -33.58 -26.86 10.15
CA GLN A 701 -32.27 -26.33 10.51
C GLN A 701 -32.23 -25.96 11.99
N ASN A 702 -31.28 -26.53 12.70
CA ASN A 702 -30.90 -26.09 14.04
C ASN A 702 -29.80 -25.04 13.91
N ASN A 703 -30.14 -23.78 14.24
CA ASN A 703 -29.20 -22.65 14.16
C ASN A 703 -28.21 -22.57 15.34
N SER A 704 -28.28 -23.50 16.30
CA SER A 704 -27.39 -23.53 17.45
C SER A 704 -25.98 -24.00 17.08
N ALA A 705 -24.96 -23.27 17.55
CA ALA A 705 -23.55 -23.66 17.45
C ALA A 705 -23.08 -24.54 18.64
N GLY A 706 -24.00 -25.06 19.44
CA GLY A 706 -23.69 -25.88 20.62
C GLY A 706 -23.11 -27.25 20.28
N ALA A 707 -22.39 -27.84 21.23
CA ALA A 707 -21.70 -29.14 21.09
C ALA A 707 -22.64 -30.34 20.80
N ASN A 708 -23.94 -30.18 21.07
CA ASN A 708 -24.96 -31.21 20.86
C ASN A 708 -25.94 -30.84 19.73
N SER A 709 -25.65 -29.82 18.91
CA SER A 709 -26.61 -29.40 17.89
C SER A 709 -26.68 -30.39 16.72
N SER A 710 -27.90 -30.72 16.34
CA SER A 710 -28.25 -31.55 15.18
C SER A 710 -29.60 -31.08 14.63
N SER A 711 -29.86 -31.39 13.36
CA SER A 711 -31.14 -31.14 12.68
C SER A 711 -31.71 -32.48 12.24
N ASP A 712 -32.81 -32.88 12.87
CA ASP A 712 -33.23 -34.28 12.88
C ASP A 712 -34.70 -34.43 12.50
N VAL A 713 -35.00 -35.58 11.91
CA VAL A 713 -36.35 -36.12 11.77
C VAL A 713 -36.38 -37.44 12.54
N VAL A 714 -37.03 -37.41 13.70
CA VAL A 714 -37.13 -38.55 14.61
C VAL A 714 -38.53 -39.15 14.53
N ALA A 715 -38.61 -40.47 14.34
CA ALA A 715 -39.84 -41.23 14.48
C ALA A 715 -39.69 -42.24 15.61
N THR A 716 -40.63 -42.21 16.57
CA THR A 716 -40.66 -43.13 17.71
C THR A 716 -41.75 -44.18 17.52
N ALA A 717 -41.53 -45.38 18.07
CA ALA A 717 -42.61 -46.33 18.25
C ALA A 717 -43.64 -45.81 19.28
N ASN A 718 -44.82 -46.42 19.33
CA ASN A 718 -45.83 -46.10 20.36
C ASN A 718 -45.35 -46.34 21.81
N ASN A 719 -44.25 -47.07 21.98
CA ASN A 719 -43.54 -47.31 23.24
C ASN A 719 -42.10 -46.74 23.21
N GLY A 720 -41.85 -45.74 22.37
CA GLY A 720 -40.56 -45.10 22.19
C GLY A 720 -40.48 -43.70 22.76
N SER A 721 -39.25 -43.20 22.81
CA SER A 721 -38.86 -41.84 23.19
C SER A 721 -37.74 -41.37 22.25
N GLU A 722 -37.28 -40.13 22.38
CA GLU A 722 -36.08 -39.63 21.70
C GLU A 722 -34.77 -40.37 22.11
N THR A 723 -34.86 -41.34 23.01
CA THR A 723 -33.72 -42.11 23.52
C THR A 723 -33.90 -43.63 23.41
N THR A 724 -35.12 -44.12 23.12
CA THR A 724 -35.42 -45.56 23.04
C THR A 724 -36.44 -45.85 21.94
N ASN A 725 -36.29 -46.96 21.22
CA ASN A 725 -37.22 -47.39 20.16
C ASN A 725 -37.54 -46.30 19.13
N PHE A 726 -36.51 -45.67 18.57
CA PHE A 726 -36.65 -44.64 17.54
C PHE A 726 -35.74 -44.90 16.34
N ILE A 727 -36.12 -44.27 15.24
CA ILE A 727 -35.25 -44.05 14.08
C ILE A 727 -35.06 -42.54 13.91
N ASP A 728 -33.82 -42.18 13.60
CA ASP A 728 -33.41 -40.79 13.40
C ASP A 728 -32.71 -40.66 12.06
N MET A 729 -33.14 -39.67 11.30
CA MET A 729 -32.47 -39.18 10.10
C MET A 729 -32.07 -37.74 10.34
N GLY A 730 -30.77 -37.49 10.38
CA GLY A 730 -30.27 -36.21 10.83
C GLY A 730 -28.92 -35.83 10.25
N ILE A 731 -28.49 -34.63 10.62
CA ILE A 731 -27.16 -34.10 10.36
C ILE A 731 -26.64 -33.36 11.59
N ASN A 732 -25.39 -33.68 11.96
CA ASN A 732 -24.70 -33.01 13.05
C ASN A 732 -24.37 -31.56 12.68
N GLY A 733 -24.56 -30.64 13.62
CA GLY A 733 -24.21 -29.23 13.46
C GLY A 733 -22.70 -29.00 13.33
N GLY A 734 -22.32 -27.82 12.83
CA GLY A 734 -20.92 -27.50 12.48
C GLY A 734 -19.91 -27.47 13.63
N SER A 735 -20.38 -27.53 14.88
CA SER A 735 -19.56 -27.60 16.09
C SER A 735 -19.91 -28.81 16.97
N ASN A 736 -20.65 -29.79 16.45
CA ASN A 736 -21.08 -30.95 17.23
C ASN A 736 -19.87 -31.80 17.63
N THR A 737 -19.76 -32.09 18.93
CA THR A 737 -18.72 -32.95 19.53
C THR A 737 -19.31 -34.07 20.38
N SER A 738 -20.63 -34.24 20.37
CA SER A 738 -21.36 -35.23 21.17
C SER A 738 -21.07 -36.68 20.75
N GLY A 739 -20.40 -36.90 19.61
CA GLY A 739 -20.02 -38.23 19.11
C GLY A 739 -21.21 -39.08 18.64
N VAL A 740 -22.38 -38.47 18.44
CA VAL A 740 -23.55 -39.16 17.87
C VAL A 740 -23.30 -39.40 16.40
N MET A 741 -23.07 -40.66 16.04
CA MET A 741 -22.96 -41.16 14.65
C MET A 741 -22.01 -40.35 13.75
N GLY A 742 -20.87 -39.92 14.28
CA GLY A 742 -19.83 -39.17 13.56
C GLY A 742 -19.34 -37.94 14.32
N THR A 743 -18.93 -36.95 13.55
CA THR A 743 -18.40 -35.65 13.95
C THR A 743 -19.25 -34.51 13.35
N ALA A 744 -18.79 -33.27 13.48
CA ALA A 744 -19.47 -32.11 12.92
C ALA A 744 -19.73 -32.25 11.41
N ASN A 745 -20.95 -31.92 10.98
CA ASN A 745 -21.45 -32.00 9.61
C ASN A 745 -21.65 -33.41 9.03
N ASP A 746 -21.55 -34.46 9.84
CA ASP A 746 -21.86 -35.81 9.39
C ASP A 746 -23.39 -36.04 9.36
N GLY A 747 -23.89 -36.51 8.21
CA GLY A 747 -25.27 -36.93 8.02
C GLY A 747 -25.47 -38.42 8.29
N TYR A 748 -26.59 -38.79 8.90
CA TYR A 748 -26.82 -40.17 9.34
C TYR A 748 -28.28 -40.62 9.18
N LEU A 749 -28.43 -41.93 9.08
CA LEU A 749 -29.68 -42.66 9.32
C LEU A 749 -29.38 -43.72 10.38
N TYR A 750 -29.97 -43.56 11.56
CA TYR A 750 -29.62 -44.35 12.74
C TYR A 750 -30.86 -44.92 13.43
N ASN A 751 -30.79 -46.20 13.81
CA ASN A 751 -31.89 -46.92 14.45
C ASN A 751 -31.43 -47.45 15.82
N VAL A 752 -32.20 -47.12 16.86
CA VAL A 752 -32.01 -47.59 18.25
C VAL A 752 -33.08 -48.62 18.65
N GLY A 753 -33.91 -49.07 17.69
CA GLY A 753 -34.87 -50.15 17.86
C GLY A 753 -34.28 -51.54 17.60
N GLN A 754 -35.06 -52.39 16.93
CA GLN A 754 -34.65 -53.74 16.53
C GLN A 754 -33.79 -53.68 15.25
N ASN A 755 -34.17 -54.39 14.18
CA ASN A 755 -33.42 -54.39 12.92
C ASN A 755 -33.75 -53.15 12.06
N LEU A 756 -32.73 -52.56 11.43
CA LEU A 756 -32.89 -51.57 10.36
C LEU A 756 -33.02 -52.29 9.02
N LEU A 757 -34.18 -52.20 8.38
CA LEU A 757 -34.44 -52.76 7.06
C LEU A 757 -34.30 -51.66 6.00
N ILE A 758 -33.33 -51.79 5.07
CA ILE A 758 -33.12 -50.88 3.93
C ILE A 758 -33.21 -51.70 2.65
N GLY A 759 -34.09 -51.31 1.71
CA GLY A 759 -34.25 -52.03 0.45
C GLY A 759 -35.21 -51.39 -0.55
N THR A 760 -35.29 -52.00 -1.73
CA THR A 760 -36.22 -51.64 -2.82
C THR A 760 -37.37 -52.64 -2.86
N GLY A 761 -38.63 -52.16 -2.82
CA GLY A 761 -39.82 -53.02 -2.89
C GLY A 761 -40.27 -53.38 -4.32
N SER A 762 -39.72 -52.70 -5.33
CA SER A 762 -40.03 -52.94 -6.73
C SER A 762 -39.20 -54.10 -7.29
N ALA A 763 -39.86 -55.09 -7.87
CA ALA A 763 -39.20 -56.25 -8.46
C ALA A 763 -38.10 -55.82 -9.45
N SER A 764 -36.97 -56.54 -9.41
CA SER A 764 -35.82 -56.35 -10.30
C SER A 764 -35.08 -54.99 -10.17
N LYS A 765 -35.25 -54.24 -9.06
CA LYS A 765 -34.51 -52.99 -8.80
C LYS A 765 -33.40 -53.18 -7.77
N SER A 766 -32.24 -52.58 -8.04
CA SER A 766 -31.04 -52.70 -7.21
C SER A 766 -31.05 -51.78 -5.99
N LEU A 767 -30.47 -52.23 -4.88
CA LEU A 767 -29.99 -51.36 -3.80
C LEU A 767 -28.57 -50.89 -4.15
N VAL A 768 -28.31 -49.58 -4.13
CA VAL A 768 -27.07 -48.99 -4.64
C VAL A 768 -26.44 -48.07 -3.60
N PHE A 769 -25.13 -48.20 -3.39
CA PHE A 769 -24.33 -47.36 -2.50
C PHE A 769 -23.35 -46.53 -3.33
N MET A 770 -23.35 -45.22 -3.10
CA MET A 770 -22.60 -44.24 -3.90
C MET A 770 -21.65 -43.40 -3.04
N THR A 771 -20.54 -42.94 -3.62
CA THR A 771 -19.64 -41.93 -3.03
C THR A 771 -19.13 -40.97 -4.10
N GLY A 772 -19.01 -39.68 -3.78
CA GLY A 772 -18.39 -38.66 -4.67
C GLY A 772 -19.33 -37.81 -5.54
N GLY A 773 -20.66 -37.96 -5.41
CA GLY A 773 -21.64 -37.13 -6.13
C GLY A 773 -22.99 -37.83 -6.35
N THR A 774 -23.92 -37.15 -7.04
CA THR A 774 -25.30 -37.62 -7.29
C THR A 774 -25.46 -38.43 -8.58
N THR A 775 -24.50 -38.35 -9.50
CA THR A 775 -24.55 -39.10 -10.76
C THR A 775 -24.17 -40.57 -10.51
N GLN A 776 -25.16 -41.47 -10.55
CA GLN A 776 -24.97 -42.90 -10.27
C GLN A 776 -23.83 -43.54 -11.08
N ALA A 777 -23.80 -43.31 -12.40
CA ALA A 777 -22.88 -43.99 -13.30
C ALA A 777 -21.39 -43.82 -12.95
N THR A 778 -21.02 -42.71 -12.31
CA THR A 778 -19.64 -42.40 -11.91
C THR A 778 -19.40 -42.55 -10.41
N ASN A 779 -20.45 -42.56 -9.59
CA ASN A 779 -20.34 -42.53 -8.13
C ASN A 779 -20.79 -43.82 -7.44
N GLU A 780 -21.38 -44.78 -8.16
CA GLU A 780 -21.68 -46.11 -7.61
C GLU A 780 -20.39 -46.85 -7.19
N ARG A 781 -20.41 -47.47 -6.01
CA ARG A 781 -19.29 -48.26 -5.46
C ARG A 781 -19.68 -49.68 -5.13
N MET A 782 -20.93 -49.89 -4.69
CA MET A 782 -21.46 -51.21 -4.36
C MET A 782 -22.95 -51.28 -4.74
N ARG A 783 -23.41 -52.46 -5.14
CA ARG A 783 -24.83 -52.76 -5.30
C ARG A 783 -25.21 -54.17 -4.86
N ILE A 784 -26.50 -54.35 -4.60
CA ILE A 784 -27.20 -55.63 -4.67
C ILE A 784 -28.20 -55.50 -5.81
N ASP A 785 -28.05 -56.28 -6.88
CA ASP A 785 -28.94 -56.21 -8.04
C ASP A 785 -30.31 -56.85 -7.78
N GLY A 786 -31.22 -56.71 -8.74
CA GLY A 786 -32.57 -57.27 -8.65
C GLY A 786 -32.65 -58.81 -8.58
N ASN A 787 -31.54 -59.52 -8.83
CA ASN A 787 -31.41 -60.98 -8.75
C ASN A 787 -30.70 -61.42 -7.45
N GLY A 788 -30.29 -60.48 -6.60
CA GLY A 788 -29.57 -60.74 -5.35
C GLY A 788 -28.05 -60.81 -5.51
N ASN A 789 -27.48 -60.45 -6.66
CA ASN A 789 -26.04 -60.44 -6.87
C ASN A 789 -25.40 -59.18 -6.29
N VAL A 790 -24.29 -59.36 -5.57
CA VAL A 790 -23.50 -58.26 -5.00
C VAL A 790 -22.41 -57.84 -5.99
N GLY A 791 -22.47 -56.59 -6.44
CA GLY A 791 -21.42 -55.97 -7.26
C GLY A 791 -20.58 -55.00 -6.43
N ILE A 792 -19.25 -55.13 -6.44
CA ILE A 792 -18.31 -54.15 -5.86
C ILE A 792 -17.44 -53.60 -6.99
N GLY A 793 -17.54 -52.30 -7.27
CA GLY A 793 -16.95 -51.68 -8.46
C GLY A 793 -17.54 -52.18 -9.79
N ASN A 794 -18.69 -52.87 -9.75
CA ASN A 794 -19.39 -53.39 -10.93
C ASN A 794 -20.89 -53.08 -10.86
N ASN A 795 -21.42 -52.39 -11.87
CA ASN A 795 -22.84 -52.03 -11.97
C ASN A 795 -23.71 -53.12 -12.64
N SER A 796 -23.11 -54.20 -13.13
CA SER A 796 -23.76 -55.32 -13.84
C SER A 796 -23.17 -56.66 -13.36
N PRO A 797 -23.31 -57.03 -12.07
CA PRO A 797 -22.75 -58.26 -11.53
C PRO A 797 -23.43 -59.50 -12.16
N THR A 798 -22.62 -60.40 -12.71
CA THR A 798 -23.06 -61.67 -13.33
C THR A 798 -22.89 -62.88 -12.41
N SER A 799 -22.54 -62.67 -11.14
CA SER A 799 -22.33 -63.70 -10.12
C SER A 799 -22.79 -63.18 -8.78
N THR A 800 -23.15 -64.09 -7.86
CA THR A 800 -23.65 -63.74 -6.51
C THR A 800 -22.74 -62.78 -5.76
N LEU A 801 -21.42 -62.87 -5.98
CA LEU A 801 -20.45 -61.83 -5.66
C LEU A 801 -19.56 -61.57 -6.89
N HIS A 802 -19.55 -60.34 -7.39
CA HIS A 802 -18.69 -59.89 -8.50
C HIS A 802 -17.91 -58.65 -8.07
N VAL A 803 -16.58 -58.79 -7.93
CA VAL A 803 -15.67 -57.69 -7.59
C VAL A 803 -14.86 -57.30 -8.82
N THR A 804 -14.96 -56.04 -9.27
CA THR A 804 -14.05 -55.50 -10.30
C THR A 804 -12.75 -55.06 -9.62
N GLY A 805 -11.73 -55.92 -9.64
CA GLY A 805 -10.43 -55.66 -9.03
C GLY A 805 -9.94 -56.85 -8.18
N SER A 806 -8.85 -56.65 -7.43
CA SER A 806 -8.27 -57.69 -6.57
C SER A 806 -9.00 -57.81 -5.23
N THR A 807 -9.23 -59.04 -4.76
CA THR A 807 -9.72 -59.34 -3.40
C THR A 807 -8.56 -59.71 -2.47
N ALA A 808 -8.49 -59.08 -1.30
CA ALA A 808 -7.52 -59.43 -0.27
C ALA A 808 -7.98 -60.66 0.52
N HIS A 809 -7.07 -61.61 0.76
CA HIS A 809 -7.29 -62.79 1.59
C HIS A 809 -6.28 -62.82 2.74
N SER A 810 -6.63 -63.44 3.87
CA SER A 810 -5.72 -63.59 5.00
C SER A 810 -4.56 -64.51 4.67
N ILE A 811 -3.36 -64.14 5.14
CA ILE A 811 -2.15 -64.95 5.00
C ILE A 811 -1.45 -65.03 6.35
N THR A 812 -1.09 -66.25 6.75
CA THR A 812 -0.38 -66.50 8.00
C THR A 812 0.77 -67.46 7.77
N THR A 813 1.82 -67.35 8.58
CA THR A 813 2.97 -68.24 8.55
C THR A 813 2.99 -69.08 9.82
N LYS A 814 3.14 -70.39 9.69
CA LYS A 814 3.20 -71.34 10.79
C LYS A 814 4.50 -72.12 10.77
N THR A 815 5.12 -72.23 11.94
CA THR A 815 6.42 -72.90 12.17
C THR A 815 6.29 -74.18 13.00
N ALA A 816 5.07 -74.55 13.40
CA ALA A 816 4.75 -75.74 14.16
C ALA A 816 3.35 -76.26 13.75
N THR A 817 2.98 -77.45 14.25
CA THR A 817 1.64 -78.02 14.04
C THR A 817 0.55 -77.02 14.40
N TYR A 818 -0.40 -76.84 13.50
CA TYR A 818 -1.41 -75.80 13.57
C TYR A 818 -2.76 -76.32 13.09
N THR A 819 -3.83 -75.95 13.78
CA THR A 819 -5.20 -76.25 13.31
C THR A 819 -5.71 -75.02 12.56
N ALA A 820 -6.09 -75.20 11.30
CA ALA A 820 -6.62 -74.12 10.48
C ALA A 820 -7.94 -73.57 11.07
N THR A 821 -8.05 -72.25 11.14
CA THR A 821 -9.22 -71.55 11.71
C THR A 821 -10.10 -70.97 10.61
N ALA A 822 -11.29 -70.49 10.97
CA ALA A 822 -12.19 -69.83 10.01
C ALA A 822 -11.62 -68.53 9.42
N SER A 823 -10.62 -67.92 10.06
CA SER A 823 -9.99 -66.68 9.63
C SER A 823 -8.77 -66.89 8.73
N ASP A 824 -8.28 -68.13 8.58
CA ASP A 824 -7.15 -68.45 7.70
C ASP A 824 -7.61 -68.64 6.25
N TYR A 825 -6.78 -68.26 5.29
CA TYR A 825 -6.97 -68.60 3.88
C TYR A 825 -5.67 -69.20 3.34
N THR A 826 -4.59 -68.42 3.30
CA THR A 826 -3.26 -68.91 2.94
C THR A 826 -2.46 -69.22 4.20
N ILE A 827 -2.01 -70.48 4.35
CA ILE A 827 -1.15 -70.93 5.43
C ILE A 827 0.21 -71.28 4.85
N LEU A 828 1.19 -70.41 5.10
CA LEU A 828 2.58 -70.63 4.75
C LEU A 828 3.24 -71.49 5.83
N CYS A 829 3.69 -72.68 5.47
CA CYS A 829 4.29 -73.63 6.39
C CYS A 829 5.81 -73.53 6.27
N ASN A 830 6.45 -72.98 7.30
CA ASN A 830 7.90 -72.95 7.43
C ASN A 830 8.37 -74.09 8.34
N ASN A 831 8.55 -75.27 7.76
CA ASN A 831 8.92 -76.50 8.45
C ASN A 831 10.45 -76.71 8.57
N THR A 832 11.21 -75.61 8.66
CA THR A 832 12.68 -75.63 8.82
C THR A 832 13.10 -76.36 10.11
N SER A 833 12.35 -76.17 11.20
CA SER A 833 12.68 -76.71 12.53
C SER A 833 12.10 -78.10 12.84
N GLY A 834 11.31 -78.68 11.94
CA GLY A 834 10.67 -79.99 12.11
C GLY A 834 9.48 -80.17 11.17
N ALA A 835 8.97 -81.40 11.04
CA ALA A 835 7.74 -81.66 10.29
C ALA A 835 6.56 -80.89 10.91
N ILE A 836 5.70 -80.31 10.06
CA ILE A 836 4.52 -79.55 10.49
C ILE A 836 3.29 -80.29 10.03
N THR A 837 2.28 -80.40 10.90
CA THR A 837 0.94 -80.85 10.51
C THR A 837 -0.03 -79.67 10.53
N ILE A 838 -0.76 -79.44 9.43
CA ILE A 838 -1.89 -78.53 9.36
C ILE A 838 -3.16 -79.36 9.50
N ASN A 839 -3.74 -79.33 10.71
CA ASN A 839 -4.99 -80.02 11.00
C ASN A 839 -6.14 -79.20 10.42
N LEU A 840 -6.97 -79.83 9.62
CA LEU A 840 -8.17 -79.21 9.08
C LEU A 840 -9.29 -79.24 10.13
N PRO A 841 -10.16 -78.22 10.17
CA PRO A 841 -11.38 -78.29 10.95
C PRO A 841 -12.33 -79.34 10.34
N ALA A 842 -13.35 -79.74 11.11
CA ALA A 842 -14.37 -80.66 10.61
C ALA A 842 -15.07 -80.09 9.35
N ALA A 843 -15.08 -80.87 8.27
CA ALA A 843 -15.63 -80.53 6.96
C ALA A 843 -17.10 -80.10 7.06
N ALA A 844 -17.89 -80.77 7.91
CA ALA A 844 -19.31 -80.50 8.16
C ALA A 844 -19.60 -79.07 8.64
N GLY A 845 -18.64 -78.41 9.30
CA GLY A 845 -18.77 -77.03 9.76
C GLY A 845 -18.26 -75.98 8.78
N CYS A 846 -17.79 -76.36 7.59
CA CYS A 846 -17.08 -75.45 6.70
C CYS A 846 -17.27 -75.73 5.20
N THR A 847 -18.44 -76.23 4.78
CA THR A 847 -18.83 -76.39 3.37
C THR A 847 -18.44 -75.18 2.52
N GLY A 848 -17.71 -75.41 1.44
CA GLY A 848 -17.24 -74.39 0.50
C GLY A 848 -15.98 -73.63 0.93
N ARG A 849 -15.50 -73.78 2.18
CA ARG A 849 -14.28 -73.11 2.66
C ARG A 849 -13.05 -73.62 1.92
N VAL A 850 -12.21 -72.69 1.48
CA VAL A 850 -10.94 -72.95 0.81
C VAL A 850 -9.78 -72.60 1.74
N TYR A 851 -8.79 -73.48 1.83
CA TYR A 851 -7.47 -73.16 2.37
C TYR A 851 -6.41 -73.38 1.31
N VAL A 852 -5.40 -72.52 1.28
CA VAL A 852 -4.18 -72.68 0.49
C VAL A 852 -3.04 -72.96 1.45
N ILE A 853 -2.63 -74.22 1.55
CA ILE A 853 -1.48 -74.62 2.38
C ILE A 853 -0.27 -74.69 1.47
N LYS A 854 0.78 -73.94 1.80
CA LYS A 854 2.01 -73.87 1.00
C LYS A 854 3.23 -74.15 1.86
N LYS A 855 4.02 -75.16 1.49
CA LYS A 855 5.35 -75.36 2.07
C LYS A 855 6.28 -74.29 1.53
N ILE A 856 6.90 -73.49 2.40
CA ILE A 856 7.81 -72.41 1.96
C ILE A 856 9.30 -72.71 2.22
N SER A 857 9.60 -73.69 3.10
CA SER A 857 10.98 -74.04 3.41
C SER A 857 11.57 -75.07 2.44
N GLY A 858 12.90 -75.05 2.25
CA GLY A 858 13.66 -76.05 1.50
C GLY A 858 14.07 -77.28 2.32
N ALA A 859 13.60 -77.40 3.57
CA ALA A 859 13.97 -78.51 4.45
C ALA A 859 13.38 -79.85 3.96
N SER A 860 14.07 -80.96 4.23
CA SER A 860 13.63 -82.33 3.93
C SER A 860 12.43 -82.79 4.76
N ASN A 861 12.10 -82.06 5.84
CA ASN A 861 10.88 -82.27 6.61
C ASN A 861 9.65 -82.11 5.70
N ASN A 862 8.56 -82.79 6.04
CA ASN A 862 7.29 -82.69 5.31
C ASN A 862 6.33 -81.68 5.98
N VAL A 863 5.40 -81.16 5.19
CA VAL A 863 4.18 -80.52 5.70
C VAL A 863 3.03 -81.48 5.45
N VAL A 864 2.40 -81.97 6.49
CA VAL A 864 1.26 -82.88 6.41
C VAL A 864 -0.01 -82.07 6.60
N ILE A 865 -0.97 -82.21 5.70
CA ILE A 865 -2.32 -81.69 5.84
C ILE A 865 -3.18 -82.86 6.32
N ASP A 866 -3.87 -82.70 7.44
CA ASP A 866 -4.59 -83.78 8.11
C ASP A 866 -6.09 -83.48 8.19
N GLY A 867 -6.92 -84.42 7.78
CA GLY A 867 -8.37 -84.34 7.94
C GLY A 867 -8.77 -84.39 9.41
N ASN A 868 -9.96 -83.89 9.75
CA ASN A 868 -10.44 -84.03 11.12
C ASN A 868 -10.94 -85.45 11.37
N ALA A 869 -10.37 -86.15 12.35
CA ALA A 869 -10.78 -87.51 12.73
C ALA A 869 -10.77 -88.50 11.54
N SER A 870 -11.95 -88.92 11.06
CA SER A 870 -12.10 -89.87 9.94
C SER A 870 -12.43 -89.20 8.61
N GLU A 871 -12.45 -87.87 8.56
CA GLU A 871 -12.64 -87.13 7.31
C GLU A 871 -11.47 -87.33 6.37
N THR A 872 -11.74 -87.31 5.07
CA THR A 872 -10.74 -87.54 4.03
C THR A 872 -10.47 -86.29 3.20
N ILE A 873 -9.26 -86.23 2.64
CA ILE A 873 -8.79 -85.32 1.60
C ILE A 873 -8.63 -86.17 0.33
N ASP A 874 -9.50 -86.00 -0.67
CA ASP A 874 -9.55 -86.87 -1.87
C ASP A 874 -9.57 -88.39 -1.56
N GLY A 875 -10.32 -88.79 -0.52
CA GLY A 875 -10.48 -90.20 -0.14
C GLY A 875 -9.36 -90.78 0.74
N VAL A 876 -8.34 -90.01 1.11
CA VAL A 876 -7.29 -90.40 2.07
C VAL A 876 -7.30 -89.51 3.32
N THR A 877 -6.85 -89.97 4.48
CA THR A 877 -6.95 -89.18 5.73
C THR A 877 -5.96 -88.01 5.81
N THR A 878 -4.81 -88.11 5.14
CA THR A 878 -3.79 -87.05 5.11
C THR A 878 -3.26 -86.80 3.70
N ARG A 879 -2.77 -85.58 3.45
CA ARG A 879 -2.03 -85.20 2.24
C ARG A 879 -0.68 -84.62 2.65
N THR A 880 0.41 -85.08 2.02
CA THR A 880 1.76 -84.62 2.37
C THR A 880 2.35 -83.75 1.28
N LEU A 881 2.88 -82.58 1.64
CA LEU A 881 3.70 -81.71 0.79
C LEU A 881 5.18 -81.95 1.12
N THR A 882 5.97 -82.29 0.11
CA THR A 882 7.37 -82.73 0.24
C THR A 882 8.35 -81.76 -0.42
N LEU A 883 7.94 -81.02 -1.45
CA LEU A 883 8.81 -80.11 -2.21
C LEU A 883 8.71 -78.66 -1.70
N GLN A 884 9.79 -77.90 -1.85
CA GLN A 884 9.76 -76.46 -1.56
C GLN A 884 8.79 -75.76 -2.52
N TYR A 885 7.97 -74.86 -1.98
CA TYR A 885 6.95 -74.10 -2.69
C TYR A 885 5.75 -74.90 -3.21
N GLU A 886 5.73 -76.20 -2.94
CA GLU A 886 4.55 -77.03 -3.17
C GLU A 886 3.38 -76.52 -2.35
N SER A 887 2.23 -76.40 -3.01
CA SER A 887 1.00 -75.97 -2.38
C SER A 887 -0.20 -76.80 -2.79
N ALA A 888 -1.16 -76.90 -1.88
CA ALA A 888 -2.46 -77.48 -2.12
C ALA A 888 -3.53 -76.46 -1.74
N ALA A 889 -4.39 -76.12 -2.70
CA ALA A 889 -5.67 -75.50 -2.40
C ALA A 889 -6.68 -76.62 -2.15
N ILE A 890 -7.26 -76.63 -0.96
CA ILE A 890 -8.22 -77.64 -0.53
C ILE A 890 -9.55 -76.98 -0.21
N GLN A 891 -10.65 -77.64 -0.56
CA GLN A 891 -12.00 -77.16 -0.34
C GLN A 891 -12.88 -78.22 0.28
N SER A 892 -13.67 -77.85 1.30
CA SER A 892 -14.65 -78.75 1.90
C SER A 892 -15.94 -78.78 1.09
N ASN A 893 -16.55 -79.96 0.94
CA ASN A 893 -17.92 -80.10 0.44
C ASN A 893 -18.98 -80.23 1.54
N GLY A 894 -18.59 -80.11 2.82
CA GLY A 894 -19.47 -80.33 3.97
C GLY A 894 -19.43 -81.75 4.54
N SER A 895 -18.59 -82.63 3.99
CA SER A 895 -18.39 -83.99 4.53
C SER A 895 -16.95 -84.45 4.43
N ASN A 896 -16.25 -84.05 3.37
CA ASN A 896 -14.83 -84.31 3.15
C ASN A 896 -14.15 -83.09 2.52
N TRP A 897 -12.83 -83.15 2.46
CA TRP A 897 -11.96 -82.18 1.81
C TRP A 897 -11.54 -82.68 0.43
N PHE A 898 -11.40 -81.76 -0.51
CA PHE A 898 -11.01 -82.05 -1.90
C PHE A 898 -9.90 -81.12 -2.30
N VAL A 899 -8.89 -81.63 -3.01
CA VAL A 899 -7.87 -80.77 -3.57
C VAL A 899 -8.41 -80.18 -4.86
N ILE A 900 -8.56 -78.86 -4.88
CA ILE A 900 -9.13 -78.14 -6.02
C ILE A 900 -8.07 -77.51 -6.92
N SER A 901 -6.84 -77.36 -6.42
CA SER A 901 -5.67 -77.09 -7.26
C SER A 901 -4.38 -77.53 -6.59
N ASN A 902 -3.44 -78.01 -7.40
CA ASN A 902 -2.04 -78.20 -7.05
C ASN A 902 -1.22 -77.13 -7.78
N LEU A 903 -0.38 -76.42 -7.04
CA LEU A 903 0.47 -75.35 -7.58
C LEU A 903 1.89 -75.47 -7.04
#